data_AF-A0A952M2D7-F1
#
_entry.id   AF-A0A952M2D7-F1
#
_cell.length_a   1.000
_cell.length_b   1.000
_cell.length_c   1.000
_cell.angle_alpha   90.00
_cell.angle_beta   90.00
_cell.angle_gamma   90.00
#
_symmetry.space_group_name_H-M   'P 1'
#
loop_
_entity.id
_entity.type
_entity.pdbx_description
1 polymer ?
#
loop_
_entity_poly.entity_id
_entity_poly.type
_entity_poly.pdbx_seq_one_letter_code
_entity_poly.pdbx_strand_id
1 'polypeptide(L)'
;MKLPDYKKFLKGLVSVPIWSVGLMLTLGISGTAHAIPSPDLVINLSASFAQLLGLISVLFGGVALSAKKGATAKKARRLQKTSKKFFIAAAAMLVVSVSINLLQYTRSIDEKNSRLQTNLVRKSVENGQTVGDTNLRTLSFSEQKTHPLGITTDTLAEWLEGDEPFNIIDVREDEEIEAGYISGAQHIRYPDLLDNPDLIDPSKNNLLLCYSGNRSSELCEELSLAGQSCNFMVGGYEKWLTESRPLATAGEQSSTSELRNLPDFVNKNTLLDTPDVQELVNNEKAEFVDVRYPGDYLLNHLPGAHNITMRALGSQELTEKLNALPDVPLIAACYDKRSCFYSQLIGVRLDRMGRDYRGRYTVPHEYYQAGGDREHVAQWRQSNENITLMSVATKPLTGMLNWLKDTTGHFALAILLLVLLIRLPLLPLTMKAERDTIVQKSLKPEIEELRQNYADHPRALGKATMQLYRDHNIKPVFNILSSFLQLGFLLLFYSVVNGAAADWTTTFAWLGLPSAPDPLYVLPAVVTIMFAAILVMQLNLNSRKKKIFLGVGMVAFMALVQALSAAVNLYLTISMAVLILQNLFIQLVARKRNWAREPEPEVVPPVDDGMVPLRYAHLVPSTGKKAARLGELIAAGYNVPDGFVFTGAITDRALNDANYDDSYDENVEDEDIDLDAEQLEDHPATQPFLSDDERKRLSQMWLKLKAEKVAVRSSGLTEDGADTSFAGVYDSILNVRKGELVSAVRKVHRSLASEVAETYNQNVNQDQDEASITADAASKLGGVVVQKMVDAEFAGVMFTEHPANAGAMLVEVVAGLGEDLVSGNVTPDSYTYGKLTCNSLDDQGCEIDLTPLLKLGQELEAKYDHPQDIEWAYANGVFFLLQTRDITRSICDVKTGVGYSERERRRLLALAKDGEPEEPALAQNELSELLPRPTPLSASFMGQLWSAGGSTDIACQHLG
;
A
#
# COMPACT_ATOMS: atom_id res chain seq x y z
N MET A 1 -36.82 8.87 -34.31
CA MET A 1 -36.30 7.70 -33.57
C MET A 1 -34.91 7.36 -34.11
N LYS A 2 -33.84 7.74 -33.42
CA LYS A 2 -32.46 7.32 -33.75
C LYS A 2 -31.96 6.48 -32.57
N LEU A 3 -31.63 5.21 -32.84
CA LEU A 3 -31.08 4.29 -31.86
C LEU A 3 -29.74 4.81 -31.32
N PRO A 4 -29.46 4.69 -30.01
CA PRO A 4 -28.18 5.10 -29.45
C PRO A 4 -27.06 4.13 -29.83
N ASP A 5 -25.93 4.71 -30.18
CA ASP A 5 -24.70 4.06 -30.63
C ASP A 5 -24.08 3.16 -29.55
N TYR A 6 -24.24 1.84 -29.74
CA TYR A 6 -23.81 0.75 -28.84
C TYR A 6 -22.30 0.77 -28.53
N LYS A 7 -21.48 1.42 -29.38
CA LYS A 7 -20.03 1.56 -29.17
C LYS A 7 -19.65 2.49 -28.02
N LYS A 8 -20.53 3.43 -27.62
CA LYS A 8 -20.27 4.33 -26.47
C LYS A 8 -20.54 3.64 -25.13
N PHE A 9 -21.46 2.67 -25.09
CA PHE A 9 -21.78 1.89 -23.89
C PHE A 9 -20.66 0.88 -23.57
N LEU A 10 -20.13 0.19 -24.59
CA LEU A 10 -19.03 -0.77 -24.46
C LEU A 10 -17.68 -0.11 -24.11
N LYS A 11 -17.38 1.11 -24.62
CA LYS A 11 -16.19 1.85 -24.20
C LYS A 11 -16.25 2.34 -22.74
N GLY A 12 -17.44 2.45 -22.16
CA GLY A 12 -17.61 2.74 -20.72
C GLY A 12 -17.25 1.55 -19.83
N LEU A 13 -17.59 0.33 -20.24
CA LEU A 13 -17.32 -0.90 -19.47
C LEU A 13 -15.84 -1.28 -19.40
N VAL A 14 -15.02 -0.93 -20.39
CA VAL A 14 -13.58 -1.24 -20.42
C VAL A 14 -12.76 -0.32 -19.49
N SER A 15 -13.40 0.67 -18.84
CA SER A 15 -12.76 1.57 -17.87
C SER A 15 -12.96 1.17 -16.41
N VAL A 16 -13.61 0.03 -16.15
CA VAL A 16 -13.59 -0.63 -14.84
C VAL A 16 -12.22 -1.28 -14.70
N PRO A 17 -11.42 -1.02 -13.65
CA PRO A 17 -10.12 -1.64 -13.50
C PRO A 17 -10.33 -3.15 -13.44
N ILE A 18 -9.76 -3.88 -14.40
CA ILE A 18 -9.83 -5.34 -14.58
C ILE A 18 -9.50 -6.10 -13.27
N TRP A 19 -8.77 -5.46 -12.35
CA TRP A 19 -8.50 -5.90 -10.98
C TRP A 19 -9.74 -6.05 -10.08
N SER A 20 -10.76 -5.20 -10.23
CA SER A 20 -12.00 -5.27 -9.45
C SER A 20 -12.87 -6.46 -9.87
N VAL A 21 -12.83 -6.83 -11.15
CA VAL A 21 -13.46 -8.06 -11.67
C VAL A 21 -12.64 -9.28 -11.27
N GLY A 22 -11.30 -9.19 -11.29
CA GLY A 22 -10.41 -10.24 -10.82
C GLY A 22 -10.57 -10.55 -9.32
N LEU A 23 -10.71 -9.52 -8.47
CA LEU A 23 -10.94 -9.68 -7.03
C LEU A 23 -12.33 -10.27 -6.74
N MET A 24 -13.35 -9.88 -7.50
CA MET A 24 -14.70 -10.47 -7.40
C MET A 24 -14.75 -11.92 -7.89
N LEU A 25 -13.98 -12.27 -8.93
CA LEU A 25 -13.88 -13.64 -9.43
C LEU A 25 -13.09 -14.54 -8.46
N THR A 26 -12.08 -14.01 -7.76
CA THR A 26 -11.38 -14.76 -6.70
C THR A 26 -12.22 -14.98 -5.44
N LEU A 27 -13.22 -14.13 -5.18
CA LEU A 27 -14.18 -14.32 -4.08
C LEU A 27 -15.33 -15.28 -4.46
N GLY A 28 -15.50 -15.57 -5.75
CA GLY A 28 -16.62 -16.38 -6.27
C GLY A 28 -16.32 -17.86 -6.50
N ILE A 29 -15.09 -18.34 -6.27
CA ILE A 29 -14.71 -19.72 -6.53
C ILE A 29 -14.39 -20.41 -5.18
N SER A 30 -15.44 -21.05 -4.66
CA SER A 30 -15.60 -21.98 -3.52
C SER A 30 -14.41 -22.35 -2.61
N GLY A 31 -14.66 -22.19 -1.29
CA GLY A 31 -13.98 -22.86 -0.17
C GLY A 31 -13.91 -21.97 1.08
N THR A 32 -14.81 -22.18 2.05
CA THR A 32 -15.02 -21.45 3.33
C THR A 32 -13.99 -20.38 3.71
N ALA A 33 -14.15 -19.17 3.17
CA ALA A 33 -13.62 -17.93 3.75
C ALA A 33 -14.34 -16.73 3.12
N HIS A 34 -15.63 -16.55 3.41
CA HIS A 34 -16.31 -15.28 3.08
C HIS A 34 -15.92 -14.23 4.14
N ALA A 35 -14.67 -13.77 4.07
CA ALA A 35 -14.18 -12.68 4.90
C ALA A 35 -14.80 -11.38 4.41
N ILE A 36 -15.69 -10.81 5.23
CA ILE A 36 -16.27 -9.49 4.99
C ILE A 36 -15.17 -8.46 5.22
N PRO A 37 -14.75 -7.68 4.21
CA PRO A 37 -13.81 -6.59 4.45
C PRO A 37 -14.46 -5.58 5.39
N SER A 38 -13.74 -5.17 6.43
CA SER A 38 -14.30 -4.24 7.42
C SER A 38 -14.70 -2.91 6.75
N PRO A 39 -15.73 -2.23 7.26
CA PRO A 39 -16.04 -0.86 6.88
C PRO A 39 -14.82 0.05 6.87
N ASP A 40 -14.08 0.04 7.99
CA ASP A 40 -12.83 0.78 8.16
C ASP A 40 -11.77 0.38 7.14
N LEU A 41 -11.75 -0.86 6.65
CA LEU A 41 -10.84 -1.32 5.60
C LEU A 41 -11.24 -0.76 4.24
N VAL A 42 -12.51 -0.84 3.86
CA VAL A 42 -12.99 -0.25 2.59
C VAL A 42 -12.74 1.25 2.58
N ILE A 43 -12.87 1.90 3.74
CA ILE A 43 -12.71 3.33 3.95
C ILE A 43 -11.24 3.76 4.04
N ASN A 44 -10.47 3.15 4.95
CA ASN A 44 -9.07 3.50 5.19
C ASN A 44 -8.16 2.89 4.14
N LEU A 45 -8.46 1.72 3.55
CA LEU A 45 -7.78 1.35 2.30
C LEU A 45 -8.24 2.24 1.16
N SER A 46 -9.51 2.61 0.94
CA SER A 46 -9.76 3.51 -0.22
C SER A 46 -9.06 4.88 -0.08
N ALA A 47 -8.94 5.42 1.13
CA ALA A 47 -8.17 6.63 1.41
C ALA A 47 -6.64 6.40 1.39
N SER A 48 -6.13 5.41 2.14
CA SER A 48 -4.70 5.10 2.25
C SER A 48 -4.13 4.35 1.05
N PHE A 49 -4.92 3.59 0.29
CA PHE A 49 -4.57 2.98 -1.00
C PHE A 49 -4.62 4.02 -2.12
N ALA A 50 -5.46 5.05 -2.06
CA ALA A 50 -5.35 6.21 -2.94
C ALA A 50 -4.13 7.07 -2.59
N GLN A 51 -3.75 7.16 -1.31
CA GLN A 51 -2.49 7.77 -0.87
C GLN A 51 -1.26 6.91 -1.21
N LEU A 52 -1.38 5.58 -1.18
CA LEU A 52 -0.33 4.63 -1.54
C LEU A 52 -0.19 4.58 -3.06
N LEU A 53 -1.28 4.55 -3.83
CA LEU A 53 -1.28 4.76 -5.29
C LEU A 53 -0.88 6.18 -5.64
N GLY A 54 -1.14 7.18 -4.80
CA GLY A 54 -0.68 8.55 -4.94
C GLY A 54 0.83 8.60 -4.79
N LEU A 55 1.37 8.12 -3.68
CA LEU A 55 2.80 8.01 -3.37
C LEU A 55 3.51 7.08 -4.36
N ILE A 56 2.90 6.00 -4.81
CA ILE A 56 3.40 5.11 -5.87
C ILE A 56 3.29 5.81 -7.23
N SER A 57 2.22 6.54 -7.54
CA SER A 57 2.14 7.38 -8.76
C SER A 57 3.09 8.57 -8.69
N VAL A 58 3.57 8.95 -7.53
CA VAL A 58 4.56 10.00 -7.34
C VAL A 58 5.98 9.40 -7.38
N LEU A 59 6.17 8.20 -6.85
CA LEU A 59 7.44 7.45 -6.96
C LEU A 59 7.64 6.86 -8.38
N PHE A 60 6.55 6.59 -9.12
CA PHE A 60 6.54 5.90 -10.41
C PHE A 60 5.84 6.65 -11.57
N GLY A 61 5.08 7.72 -11.33
CA GLY A 61 4.29 8.42 -12.37
C GLY A 61 5.09 9.29 -13.34
N GLY A 62 6.41 9.37 -13.15
CA GLY A 62 7.32 9.83 -14.20
C GLY A 62 7.35 8.93 -15.43
N VAL A 63 6.77 7.73 -15.33
CA VAL A 63 6.74 6.76 -16.42
C VAL A 63 5.52 6.95 -17.34
N ALA A 64 4.40 7.49 -16.85
CA ALA A 64 3.18 7.64 -17.67
C ALA A 64 3.08 9.00 -18.39
N LEU A 65 3.60 10.08 -17.79
CA LEU A 65 3.46 11.44 -18.34
C LEU A 65 4.56 11.83 -19.34
N SER A 66 5.70 11.11 -19.36
CA SER A 66 6.78 11.37 -20.32
C SER A 66 6.63 10.61 -21.65
N ALA A 67 5.61 9.75 -21.78
CA ALA A 67 5.30 9.04 -23.03
C ALA A 67 4.68 9.92 -24.13
N LYS A 68 4.44 11.22 -23.85
CA LYS A 68 3.79 12.15 -24.79
C LYS A 68 4.71 13.19 -25.43
N LYS A 69 6.01 13.24 -25.11
CA LYS A 69 6.97 14.11 -25.82
C LYS A 69 8.24 13.31 -26.15
N GLY A 70 8.57 13.31 -27.44
CA GLY A 70 9.51 12.39 -28.08
C GLY A 70 10.82 12.21 -27.32
N ALA A 71 11.13 10.95 -26.98
CA ALA A 71 12.43 10.55 -26.46
C ALA A 71 13.11 9.61 -27.46
N THR A 72 14.33 9.99 -27.83
CA THR A 72 15.26 9.28 -28.72
C THR A 72 15.48 7.81 -28.32
N ALA A 73 15.71 6.97 -29.34
CA ALA A 73 15.76 5.49 -29.28
C ALA A 73 16.72 4.90 -28.22
N LYS A 74 17.72 5.65 -27.74
CA LYS A 74 18.65 5.23 -26.68
C LYS A 74 18.02 5.26 -25.27
N LYS A 75 17.06 6.15 -25.00
CA LYS A 75 16.35 6.27 -23.70
C LYS A 75 15.24 5.23 -23.54
N ALA A 76 14.58 4.87 -24.65
CA ALA A 76 13.57 3.80 -24.72
C ALA A 76 14.12 2.41 -24.34
N ARG A 77 15.36 2.09 -24.75
CA ARG A 77 16.00 0.79 -24.48
C ARG A 77 16.38 0.60 -22.99
N ARG A 78 16.61 1.69 -22.25
CA ARG A 78 16.85 1.67 -20.79
C ARG A 78 15.54 1.64 -19.99
N LEU A 79 14.48 2.34 -20.46
CA LEU A 79 13.11 2.26 -19.93
C LEU A 79 12.49 0.86 -20.05
N GLN A 80 12.72 0.17 -21.17
CA GLN A 80 12.23 -1.19 -21.40
C GLN A 80 12.86 -2.21 -20.43
N LYS A 81 14.10 -1.96 -19.97
CA LYS A 81 14.84 -2.86 -19.07
C LYS A 81 14.37 -2.77 -17.62
N THR A 82 13.92 -1.60 -17.16
CA THR A 82 13.35 -1.38 -15.81
C THR A 82 11.85 -1.65 -15.74
N SER A 83 11.09 -1.35 -16.81
CA SER A 83 9.69 -1.77 -16.97
C SER A 83 9.56 -3.30 -16.99
N LYS A 84 10.47 -4.01 -17.67
CA LYS A 84 10.54 -5.48 -17.60
C LYS A 84 10.71 -5.97 -16.17
N LYS A 85 11.59 -5.36 -15.37
CA LYS A 85 11.85 -5.81 -13.98
C LYS A 85 10.61 -5.67 -13.08
N PHE A 86 9.81 -4.63 -13.27
CA PHE A 86 8.56 -4.47 -12.52
C PHE A 86 7.46 -5.42 -12.99
N PHE A 87 7.28 -5.60 -14.30
CA PHE A 87 6.37 -6.62 -14.84
C PHE A 87 6.78 -8.03 -14.42
N ILE A 88 8.09 -8.31 -14.37
CA ILE A 88 8.64 -9.56 -13.86
C ILE A 88 8.36 -9.70 -12.37
N ALA A 89 8.48 -8.64 -11.56
CA ALA A 89 8.19 -8.71 -10.12
C ALA A 89 6.70 -8.88 -9.79
N ALA A 90 5.81 -8.16 -10.49
CA ALA A 90 4.37 -8.31 -10.34
C ALA A 90 3.87 -9.66 -10.88
N ALA A 91 4.40 -10.11 -12.02
CA ALA A 91 4.17 -11.46 -12.52
C ALA A 91 4.74 -12.50 -11.55
N ALA A 92 5.90 -12.27 -10.93
CA ALA A 92 6.46 -13.16 -9.92
C ALA A 92 5.57 -13.22 -8.66
N MET A 93 5.02 -12.11 -8.17
CA MET A 93 4.07 -12.13 -7.05
C MET A 93 2.77 -12.85 -7.39
N LEU A 94 2.23 -12.62 -8.59
CA LEU A 94 1.05 -13.35 -9.08
C LEU A 94 1.35 -14.86 -9.20
N VAL A 95 2.50 -15.21 -9.77
CA VAL A 95 2.96 -16.59 -9.90
C VAL A 95 3.21 -17.21 -8.53
N VAL A 96 3.75 -16.49 -7.54
CA VAL A 96 3.91 -16.98 -6.17
C VAL A 96 2.55 -17.20 -5.52
N SER A 97 1.60 -16.27 -5.67
CA SER A 97 0.26 -16.42 -5.11
C SER A 97 -0.51 -17.59 -5.74
N VAL A 98 -0.48 -17.70 -7.07
CA VAL A 98 -1.07 -18.84 -7.80
C VAL A 98 -0.34 -20.13 -7.44
N SER A 99 0.99 -20.12 -7.33
CA SER A 99 1.77 -21.29 -6.90
C SER A 99 1.44 -21.72 -5.47
N ILE A 100 1.25 -20.79 -4.53
CA ILE A 100 0.86 -21.13 -3.15
C ILE A 100 -0.54 -21.74 -3.12
N ASN A 101 -1.49 -21.16 -3.87
CA ASN A 101 -2.84 -21.69 -3.94
C ASN A 101 -2.87 -23.07 -4.63
N LEU A 102 -2.10 -23.22 -5.71
CA LEU A 102 -1.91 -24.49 -6.39
C LEU A 102 -1.23 -25.51 -5.46
N LEU A 103 -0.21 -25.12 -4.69
CA LEU A 103 0.45 -25.99 -3.71
C LEU A 103 -0.48 -26.40 -2.58
N GLN A 104 -1.37 -25.52 -2.12
CA GLN A 104 -2.38 -25.85 -1.11
C GLN A 104 -3.41 -26.82 -1.67
N TYR A 105 -3.90 -26.57 -2.88
CA TYR A 105 -4.80 -27.47 -3.58
C TYR A 105 -4.15 -28.83 -3.85
N THR A 106 -2.93 -28.86 -4.40
CA THR A 106 -2.21 -30.12 -4.65
C THR A 106 -1.92 -30.85 -3.36
N ARG A 107 -1.54 -30.17 -2.27
CA ARG A 107 -1.38 -30.82 -0.96
C ARG A 107 -2.68 -31.44 -0.46
N SER A 108 -3.80 -30.74 -0.57
CA SER A 108 -5.10 -31.28 -0.14
C SER A 108 -5.53 -32.48 -1.00
N ILE A 109 -5.29 -32.41 -2.31
CA ILE A 109 -5.53 -33.54 -3.23
C ILE A 109 -4.56 -34.69 -2.94
N ASP A 110 -3.28 -34.42 -2.68
CA ASP A 110 -2.26 -35.41 -2.34
C ASP A 110 -2.58 -36.10 -1.01
N GLU A 111 -3.08 -35.36 -0.02
CA GLU A 111 -3.56 -35.89 1.26
C GLU A 111 -4.81 -36.78 1.06
N LYS A 112 -5.81 -36.33 0.28
CA LYS A 112 -6.99 -37.16 -0.06
C LYS A 112 -6.55 -38.43 -0.81
N ASN A 113 -5.67 -38.31 -1.79
CA ASN A 113 -5.14 -39.43 -2.57
C ASN A 113 -4.33 -40.39 -1.70
N SER A 114 -3.43 -39.89 -0.85
CA SER A 114 -2.63 -40.72 0.06
C SER A 114 -3.50 -41.49 1.04
N ARG A 115 -4.55 -40.84 1.58
CA ARG A 115 -5.55 -41.50 2.43
C ARG A 115 -6.28 -42.61 1.66
N LEU A 116 -6.78 -42.32 0.46
CA LEU A 116 -7.50 -43.29 -0.37
C LEU A 116 -6.62 -44.44 -0.87
N GLN A 117 -5.32 -44.20 -1.04
CA GLN A 117 -4.36 -45.23 -1.45
C GLN A 117 -3.87 -46.09 -0.29
N THR A 118 -4.13 -45.71 0.97
CA THR A 118 -3.61 -46.42 2.15
C THR A 118 -3.96 -47.91 2.10
N ASN A 119 -5.24 -48.27 1.87
CA ASN A 119 -5.65 -49.67 1.80
C ASN A 119 -5.27 -50.39 0.50
N LEU A 120 -4.82 -49.67 -0.55
CA LEU A 120 -4.25 -50.30 -1.75
C LEU A 120 -2.86 -50.90 -1.48
N VAL A 121 -2.11 -50.33 -0.51
CA VAL A 121 -0.74 -50.76 -0.17
C VAL A 121 -0.64 -51.42 1.21
N ARG A 122 -1.68 -51.29 2.05
CA ARG A 122 -1.75 -51.90 3.38
C ARG A 122 -1.59 -53.42 3.30
N LYS A 123 -0.65 -53.96 4.07
CA LYS A 123 -0.41 -55.40 4.16
C LYS A 123 -1.53 -56.06 4.97
N SER A 124 -1.82 -57.32 4.67
CA SER A 124 -2.79 -58.14 5.42
C SER A 124 -2.27 -58.61 6.79
N VAL A 125 -1.05 -58.23 7.18
CA VAL A 125 -0.47 -58.52 8.50
C VAL A 125 0.22 -57.24 8.97
N GLU A 126 -0.20 -56.73 10.14
CA GLU A 126 0.39 -55.57 10.81
C GLU A 126 0.76 -55.96 12.25
N ASN A 127 1.99 -55.64 12.67
CA ASN A 127 2.48 -55.91 14.03
C ASN A 127 2.30 -57.37 14.51
N GLY A 128 2.36 -58.34 13.58
CA GLY A 128 2.20 -59.77 13.87
C GLY A 128 0.74 -60.23 13.99
N GLN A 129 -0.23 -59.35 13.76
CA GLN A 129 -1.66 -59.71 13.69
C GLN A 129 -2.14 -59.64 12.24
N THR A 130 -2.93 -60.63 11.82
CA THR A 130 -3.63 -60.61 10.53
C THR A 130 -4.71 -59.53 10.56
N VAL A 131 -4.69 -58.64 9.57
CA VAL A 131 -5.66 -57.56 9.39
C VAL A 131 -6.31 -57.75 8.03
N GLY A 132 -7.63 -57.77 7.99
CA GLY A 132 -8.39 -58.08 6.77
C GLY A 132 -8.79 -59.55 6.73
N ASP A 133 -8.51 -60.21 5.61
CA ASP A 133 -8.97 -61.58 5.32
C ASP A 133 -8.13 -62.64 6.08
N THR A 134 -8.67 -63.16 7.19
CA THR A 134 -7.95 -63.98 8.17
C THR A 134 -7.92 -65.47 7.84
N ASN A 135 -8.79 -65.93 6.95
CA ASN A 135 -8.94 -67.35 6.58
C ASN A 135 -7.94 -67.81 5.51
N LEU A 136 -7.17 -66.88 4.95
CA LEU A 136 -6.20 -67.10 3.88
C LEU A 136 -4.85 -67.60 4.42
N ARG A 137 -4.37 -68.75 3.95
CA ARG A 137 -2.97 -69.18 4.20
C ARG A 137 -2.04 -68.37 3.29
N THR A 138 -1.04 -67.69 3.85
CA THR A 138 -0.04 -66.96 3.07
C THR A 138 1.36 -67.36 3.49
N LEU A 139 2.12 -67.93 2.55
CA LEU A 139 3.54 -68.19 2.75
C LEU A 139 4.34 -66.97 2.31
N SER A 140 5.25 -66.49 3.15
CA SER A 140 6.25 -65.51 2.76
C SER A 140 7.16 -66.08 1.67
N PHE A 141 7.81 -65.20 0.90
CA PHE A 141 8.74 -65.64 -0.15
C PHE A 141 9.85 -66.56 0.40
N SER A 142 10.36 -66.27 1.60
CA SER A 142 11.36 -67.11 2.27
C SER A 142 10.83 -68.50 2.62
N GLU A 143 9.58 -68.59 3.11
CA GLU A 143 8.93 -69.86 3.40
C GLU A 143 8.65 -70.67 2.13
N GLN A 144 8.18 -70.01 1.06
CA GLN A 144 7.98 -70.63 -0.24
C GLN A 144 9.29 -71.24 -0.79
N LYS A 145 10.43 -70.56 -0.63
CA LYS A 145 11.74 -71.04 -1.10
C LYS A 145 12.20 -72.34 -0.41
N THR A 146 11.80 -72.54 0.84
CA THR A 146 12.12 -73.74 1.62
C THR A 146 11.01 -74.80 1.57
N HIS A 147 9.90 -74.53 0.90
CA HIS A 147 8.74 -75.41 0.87
C HIS A 147 9.01 -76.64 -0.03
N PRO A 148 8.71 -77.88 0.42
CA PRO A 148 9.06 -79.10 -0.32
C PRO A 148 8.37 -79.21 -1.69
N LEU A 149 7.18 -78.63 -1.86
CA LEU A 149 6.45 -78.59 -3.13
C LEU A 149 6.83 -77.42 -4.05
N GLY A 150 7.66 -76.48 -3.58
CA GLY A 150 8.02 -75.27 -4.32
C GLY A 150 9.15 -75.51 -5.33
N ILE A 151 8.97 -75.09 -6.57
CA ILE A 151 10.02 -75.09 -7.60
C ILE A 151 10.45 -73.66 -7.97
N THR A 152 11.68 -73.48 -8.43
CA THR A 152 12.17 -72.17 -8.86
C THR A 152 11.75 -71.86 -10.29
N THR A 153 11.83 -70.58 -10.66
CA THR A 153 11.64 -70.09 -12.03
C THR A 153 12.67 -70.68 -13.01
N ASP A 154 13.89 -70.97 -12.57
CA ASP A 154 14.91 -71.66 -13.38
C ASP A 154 14.51 -73.11 -13.69
N THR A 155 14.07 -73.85 -12.66
CA THR A 155 13.59 -75.22 -12.85
C THR A 155 12.41 -75.29 -13.81
N LEU A 156 11.47 -74.34 -13.73
CA LEU A 156 10.37 -74.26 -14.69
C LEU A 156 10.86 -73.95 -16.11
N ALA A 157 11.85 -73.05 -16.28
CA ALA A 157 12.41 -72.76 -17.59
C ALA A 157 13.10 -74.00 -18.21
N GLU A 158 13.83 -74.77 -17.41
CA GLU A 158 14.41 -76.04 -17.83
C GLU A 158 13.33 -77.07 -18.22
N TRP A 159 12.24 -77.15 -17.46
CA TRP A 159 11.12 -78.04 -17.77
C TRP A 159 10.43 -77.67 -19.08
N LEU A 160 10.23 -76.37 -19.35
CA LEU A 160 9.64 -75.87 -20.60
C LEU A 160 10.50 -76.16 -21.84
N GLU A 161 11.81 -76.34 -21.67
CA GLU A 161 12.75 -76.70 -22.75
C GLU A 161 12.95 -78.23 -22.89
N GLY A 162 12.53 -79.02 -21.89
CA GLY A 162 12.69 -80.48 -21.85
C GLY A 162 11.51 -81.28 -22.42
N ASP A 163 11.71 -82.59 -22.60
CA ASP A 163 10.69 -83.55 -23.09
C ASP A 163 9.88 -84.23 -21.97
N GLU A 164 10.10 -83.86 -20.70
CA GLU A 164 9.37 -84.44 -19.56
C GLU A 164 7.88 -84.07 -19.61
N PRO A 165 6.94 -85.03 -19.46
CA PRO A 165 5.51 -84.75 -19.48
C PRO A 165 5.02 -84.18 -18.14
N PHE A 166 4.87 -82.86 -18.04
CA PHE A 166 4.21 -82.18 -16.93
C PHE A 166 3.03 -81.32 -17.41
N ASN A 167 2.07 -81.07 -16.54
CA ASN A 167 0.91 -80.22 -16.82
C ASN A 167 1.08 -78.88 -16.10
N ILE A 168 0.91 -77.77 -16.82
CA ILE A 168 0.98 -76.43 -16.24
C ILE A 168 -0.45 -75.92 -16.10
N ILE A 169 -0.88 -75.63 -14.88
CA ILE A 169 -2.23 -75.14 -14.62
C ILE A 169 -2.16 -73.76 -13.98
N ASP A 170 -2.78 -72.79 -14.63
CA ASP A 170 -2.90 -71.43 -14.13
C ASP A 170 -4.20 -71.27 -13.34
N VAL A 171 -4.05 -71.07 -12.03
CA VAL A 171 -5.15 -71.00 -11.05
C VAL A 171 -5.58 -69.58 -10.71
N ARG A 172 -5.21 -68.61 -11.55
CA ARG A 172 -5.65 -67.22 -11.43
C ARG A 172 -7.14 -67.06 -11.77
N GLU A 173 -7.67 -65.85 -11.73
CA GLU A 173 -9.03 -65.54 -12.25
C GLU A 173 -8.98 -65.33 -13.78
N ASP A 174 -10.12 -65.50 -14.46
CA ASP A 174 -10.23 -65.38 -15.93
C ASP A 174 -9.61 -64.07 -16.45
N GLU A 175 -9.92 -62.95 -15.78
CA GLU A 175 -9.46 -61.62 -16.15
C GLU A 175 -7.95 -61.41 -15.96
N GLU A 176 -7.30 -62.19 -15.09
CA GLU A 176 -5.85 -62.13 -14.89
C GLU A 176 -5.09 -62.85 -16.01
N ILE A 177 -5.70 -63.86 -16.64
CA ILE A 177 -5.11 -64.60 -17.76
C ILE A 177 -5.05 -63.72 -19.01
N GLU A 178 -6.04 -62.86 -19.22
CA GLU A 178 -6.10 -61.91 -20.33
C GLU A 178 -4.89 -60.96 -20.35
N ALA A 179 -4.31 -60.65 -19.17
CA ALA A 179 -3.12 -59.82 -19.05
C ALA A 179 -1.84 -60.53 -19.54
N GLY A 180 -1.86 -61.86 -19.61
CA GLY A 180 -0.77 -62.72 -20.10
C GLY A 180 -0.63 -64.01 -19.29
N TYR A 181 -0.05 -65.03 -19.91
CA TYR A 181 0.14 -66.37 -19.34
C TYR A 181 1.43 -67.02 -19.84
N ILE A 182 1.92 -68.05 -19.15
CA ILE A 182 3.04 -68.87 -19.63
C ILE A 182 2.53 -69.81 -20.72
N SER A 183 3.22 -69.87 -21.85
CA SER A 183 2.84 -70.71 -22.99
C SER A 183 2.66 -72.17 -22.55
N GLY A 184 1.55 -72.80 -22.98
CA GLY A 184 1.21 -74.18 -22.60
C GLY A 184 0.46 -74.33 -21.27
N ALA A 185 0.22 -73.25 -20.52
CA ALA A 185 -0.58 -73.29 -19.30
C ALA A 185 -2.08 -73.46 -19.60
N GLN A 186 -2.69 -74.49 -19.04
CA GLN A 186 -4.15 -74.67 -18.99
C GLN A 186 -4.73 -73.77 -17.90
N HIS A 187 -5.80 -73.04 -18.19
CA HIS A 187 -6.47 -72.22 -17.18
C HIS A 187 -7.59 -73.00 -16.48
N ILE A 188 -7.53 -73.11 -15.15
CA ILE A 188 -8.60 -73.62 -14.28
C ILE A 188 -8.60 -72.76 -13.02
N ARG A 189 -9.68 -72.04 -12.71
CA ARG A 189 -9.71 -71.16 -11.52
C ARG A 189 -9.49 -71.96 -10.23
N TYR A 190 -8.84 -71.32 -9.26
CA TYR A 190 -8.59 -71.89 -7.93
C TYR A 190 -9.80 -72.60 -7.29
N PRO A 191 -10.99 -71.97 -7.16
CA PRO A 191 -12.14 -72.63 -6.51
C PRO A 191 -12.66 -73.83 -7.31
N ASP A 192 -12.64 -73.76 -8.65
CA ASP A 192 -13.13 -74.87 -9.49
C ASP A 192 -12.24 -76.11 -9.37
N LEU A 193 -10.92 -75.91 -9.28
CA LEU A 193 -9.98 -77.00 -9.10
C LEU A 193 -9.99 -77.54 -7.66
N LEU A 194 -10.25 -76.68 -6.67
CA LEU A 194 -10.42 -77.11 -5.28
C LEU A 194 -11.67 -77.98 -5.10
N ASP A 195 -12.79 -77.59 -5.72
CA ASP A 195 -14.06 -78.32 -5.64
C ASP A 195 -14.06 -79.59 -6.50
N ASN A 196 -13.28 -79.62 -7.59
CA ASN A 196 -13.19 -80.75 -8.50
C ASN A 196 -11.72 -81.09 -8.87
N PRO A 197 -10.99 -81.81 -7.99
CA PRO A 197 -9.62 -82.24 -8.25
C PRO A 197 -9.43 -83.15 -9.47
N ASP A 198 -10.50 -83.75 -10.01
CA ASP A 198 -10.42 -84.65 -11.18
C ASP A 198 -10.26 -83.87 -12.51
N LEU A 199 -10.27 -82.53 -12.47
CA LEU A 199 -10.02 -81.68 -13.63
C LEU A 199 -8.56 -81.72 -14.12
N ILE A 200 -7.65 -82.28 -13.30
CA ILE A 200 -6.24 -82.42 -13.64
C ILE A 200 -5.86 -83.89 -13.77
N ASP A 201 -4.91 -84.18 -14.65
CA ASP A 201 -4.45 -85.55 -14.90
C ASP A 201 -3.57 -86.04 -13.74
N PRO A 202 -4.02 -87.04 -12.94
CA PRO A 202 -3.25 -87.51 -11.79
C PRO A 202 -2.01 -88.32 -12.20
N SER A 203 -1.88 -88.70 -13.48
CA SER A 203 -0.73 -89.46 -13.99
C SER A 203 0.47 -88.59 -14.39
N LYS A 204 0.28 -87.26 -14.45
CA LYS A 204 1.32 -86.28 -14.77
C LYS A 204 1.77 -85.52 -13.54
N ASN A 205 2.98 -84.97 -13.60
CA ASN A 205 3.39 -83.97 -12.61
C ASN A 205 2.64 -82.66 -12.88
N ASN A 206 1.84 -82.21 -11.92
CA ASN A 206 1.06 -80.98 -12.08
C ASN A 206 1.80 -79.80 -11.45
N LEU A 207 1.96 -78.73 -12.20
CA LEU A 207 2.53 -77.46 -11.76
C LEU A 207 1.44 -76.40 -11.71
N LEU A 208 1.11 -75.92 -10.51
CA LEU A 208 0.18 -74.83 -10.32
C LEU A 208 0.88 -73.48 -10.34
N LEU A 209 0.30 -72.55 -11.10
CA LEU A 209 0.78 -71.19 -11.24
C LEU A 209 -0.26 -70.21 -10.71
N CYS A 210 0.21 -69.21 -9.98
CA CYS A 210 -0.58 -68.03 -9.67
C CYS A 210 0.32 -66.78 -9.62
N TYR A 211 -0.27 -65.62 -9.35
CA TYR A 211 0.47 -64.35 -9.38
C TYR A 211 1.70 -64.32 -8.45
N SER A 212 1.54 -64.63 -7.15
CA SER A 212 2.62 -64.50 -6.13
C SER A 212 3.07 -65.84 -5.51
N GLY A 213 2.62 -66.97 -6.05
CA GLY A 213 2.86 -68.31 -5.51
C GLY A 213 1.89 -68.77 -4.41
N ASN A 214 1.13 -67.87 -3.78
CA ASN A 214 0.28 -68.21 -2.61
C ASN A 214 -0.95 -69.06 -2.94
N ARG A 215 -1.74 -68.72 -3.97
CA ARG A 215 -2.92 -69.51 -4.36
C ARG A 215 -2.52 -70.92 -4.79
N SER A 216 -1.44 -71.00 -5.57
CA SER A 216 -0.90 -72.26 -6.07
C SER A 216 -0.27 -73.11 -4.96
N SER A 217 0.40 -72.51 -3.97
CA SER A 217 0.98 -73.28 -2.85
C SER A 217 -0.10 -73.88 -1.96
N GLU A 218 -1.12 -73.09 -1.60
CA GLU A 218 -2.24 -73.55 -0.79
C GLU A 218 -3.00 -74.67 -1.50
N LEU A 219 -3.31 -74.50 -2.80
CA LEU A 219 -3.99 -75.54 -3.54
C LEU A 219 -3.15 -76.81 -3.69
N CYS A 220 -1.83 -76.68 -3.92
CA CYS A 220 -0.96 -77.85 -3.98
C CYS A 220 -0.87 -78.62 -2.66
N GLU A 221 -0.95 -77.96 -1.50
CA GLU A 221 -1.04 -78.66 -0.22
C GLU A 221 -2.32 -79.52 -0.17
N GLU A 222 -3.46 -78.94 -0.52
CA GLU A 222 -4.76 -79.65 -0.50
C GLU A 222 -4.79 -80.82 -1.51
N LEU A 223 -4.27 -80.62 -2.72
CA LEU A 223 -4.18 -81.69 -3.73
C LEU A 223 -3.18 -82.79 -3.33
N SER A 224 -2.07 -82.43 -2.70
CA SER A 224 -1.09 -83.39 -2.18
C SER A 224 -1.67 -84.24 -1.04
N LEU A 225 -2.49 -83.63 -0.16
CA LEU A 225 -3.26 -84.35 0.86
C LEU A 225 -4.29 -85.31 0.24
N ALA A 226 -4.85 -84.96 -0.92
CA ALA A 226 -5.72 -85.82 -1.73
C ALA A 226 -4.96 -86.89 -2.54
N GLY A 227 -3.63 -86.96 -2.44
CA GLY A 227 -2.78 -87.97 -3.09
C GLY A 227 -2.39 -87.65 -4.53
N GLN A 228 -2.56 -86.40 -4.99
CA GLN A 228 -2.17 -85.95 -6.33
C GLN A 228 -0.78 -85.29 -6.33
N SER A 229 0.04 -85.57 -7.35
CA SER A 229 1.35 -84.94 -7.52
C SER A 229 1.21 -83.47 -7.90
N CYS A 230 1.71 -82.56 -7.06
CA CYS A 230 1.58 -81.11 -7.25
C CYS A 230 2.83 -80.33 -6.85
N ASN A 231 3.30 -79.47 -7.74
CA ASN A 231 4.31 -78.46 -7.49
C ASN A 231 3.74 -77.05 -7.72
N PHE A 232 4.32 -76.03 -7.08
CA PHE A 232 4.01 -74.64 -7.38
C PHE A 232 5.26 -73.81 -7.65
N MET A 233 5.12 -72.75 -8.44
CA MET A 233 6.22 -71.84 -8.71
C MET A 233 6.44 -70.85 -7.56
N VAL A 234 7.63 -70.89 -6.95
CA VAL A 234 8.05 -69.98 -5.87
C VAL A 234 8.08 -68.54 -6.38
N GLY A 235 7.33 -67.66 -5.72
CA GLY A 235 7.15 -66.27 -6.12
C GLY A 235 6.23 -66.05 -7.32
N GLY A 236 5.68 -67.11 -7.92
CA GLY A 236 4.70 -67.05 -8.99
C GLY A 236 5.13 -66.22 -10.21
N TYR A 237 4.14 -65.73 -10.95
CA TYR A 237 4.35 -64.82 -12.08
C TYR A 237 5.09 -63.54 -11.72
N GLU A 238 4.94 -63.02 -10.49
CA GLU A 238 5.64 -61.84 -10.01
C GLU A 238 7.17 -62.02 -10.09
N LYS A 239 7.67 -63.20 -9.70
CA LYS A 239 9.09 -63.54 -9.85
C LYS A 239 9.48 -63.76 -11.31
N TRP A 240 8.65 -64.47 -12.07
CA TRP A 240 8.87 -64.74 -13.50
C TRP A 240 9.07 -63.44 -14.31
N LEU A 241 8.24 -62.42 -14.04
CA LEU A 241 8.33 -61.10 -14.65
C LEU A 241 9.55 -60.30 -14.18
N THR A 242 9.86 -60.36 -12.88
CA THR A 242 11.05 -59.68 -12.32
C THR A 242 12.33 -60.20 -12.99
N GLU A 243 12.35 -61.47 -13.39
CA GLU A 243 13.43 -62.10 -14.15
C GLU A 243 13.34 -61.87 -15.67
N SER A 244 12.43 -61.01 -16.14
CA SER A 244 12.25 -60.65 -17.56
C SER A 244 11.99 -61.83 -18.50
N ARG A 245 11.31 -62.87 -18.01
CA ARG A 245 11.01 -64.08 -18.77
C ARG A 245 9.76 -63.88 -19.66
N PRO A 246 9.68 -64.57 -20.82
CA PRO A 246 8.62 -64.34 -21.80
C PRO A 246 7.24 -64.81 -21.32
N LEU A 247 6.20 -64.18 -21.88
CA LEU A 247 4.80 -64.52 -21.68
C LEU A 247 4.08 -64.55 -23.01
N ALA A 248 3.10 -65.44 -23.15
CA ALA A 248 2.10 -65.38 -24.19
C ALA A 248 1.04 -64.35 -23.80
N THR A 249 0.67 -63.45 -24.72
CA THR A 249 -0.43 -62.50 -24.55
C THR A 249 -1.60 -62.89 -25.44
N ALA A 250 -2.82 -62.62 -24.99
CA ALA A 250 -4.02 -62.84 -25.79
C ALA A 250 -4.31 -61.70 -26.82
N GLY A 251 -3.41 -60.70 -26.96
CA GLY A 251 -3.59 -59.54 -27.86
C GLY A 251 -2.36 -58.62 -28.02
N GLU A 252 -2.45 -57.68 -28.98
CA GLU A 252 -1.35 -56.82 -29.50
C GLU A 252 -0.92 -55.62 -28.62
N GLN A 253 -1.49 -55.44 -27.41
CA GLN A 253 -1.21 -54.25 -26.58
C GLN A 253 -1.11 -54.54 -25.07
N SER A 254 -0.20 -55.41 -24.65
CA SER A 254 0.18 -55.50 -23.24
C SER A 254 1.68 -55.23 -23.09
N SER A 255 2.03 -54.10 -22.46
CA SER A 255 3.42 -53.84 -22.07
C SER A 255 3.85 -54.92 -21.09
N THR A 256 4.95 -55.61 -21.40
CA THR A 256 5.52 -56.75 -20.64
C THR A 256 5.90 -56.43 -19.18
N SER A 257 5.66 -55.21 -18.70
CA SER A 257 6.06 -54.72 -17.38
C SER A 257 5.00 -54.84 -16.27
N GLU A 258 3.72 -55.12 -16.55
CA GLU A 258 2.65 -55.07 -15.53
C GLU A 258 1.52 -56.12 -15.68
N LEU A 259 1.81 -57.40 -15.43
CA LEU A 259 0.80 -58.49 -15.50
C LEU A 259 -0.39 -58.35 -14.51
N ARG A 260 -0.29 -57.46 -13.51
CA ARG A 260 -1.40 -57.19 -12.58
C ARG A 260 -2.41 -56.17 -13.11
N ASN A 261 -2.16 -55.59 -14.28
CA ASN A 261 -3.04 -54.61 -14.89
C ASN A 261 -4.18 -55.36 -15.61
N LEU A 262 -5.33 -55.46 -14.94
CA LEU A 262 -6.55 -56.06 -15.51
C LEU A 262 -7.01 -55.32 -16.78
N PRO A 263 -7.86 -55.93 -17.63
CA PRO A 263 -8.49 -55.24 -18.75
C PRO A 263 -9.10 -53.89 -18.33
N ASP A 264 -9.15 -52.91 -19.24
CA ASP A 264 -9.74 -51.61 -18.93
C ASP A 264 -11.27 -51.71 -18.84
N PHE A 265 -11.88 -51.01 -17.90
CA PHE A 265 -13.33 -51.03 -17.64
C PHE A 265 -13.80 -49.73 -16.97
N VAL A 266 -15.11 -49.45 -17.01
CA VAL A 266 -15.68 -48.22 -16.45
C VAL A 266 -15.38 -48.14 -14.95
N ASN A 267 -14.87 -46.99 -14.49
CA ASN A 267 -14.50 -46.74 -13.08
C ASN A 267 -13.38 -47.63 -12.51
N LYS A 268 -12.52 -48.24 -13.34
CA LYS A 268 -11.36 -49.04 -12.91
C LYS A 268 -10.48 -48.37 -11.85
N ASN A 269 -10.19 -47.08 -12.04
CA ASN A 269 -9.30 -46.29 -11.18
C ASN A 269 -10.07 -45.40 -10.17
N THR A 270 -11.39 -45.50 -10.12
CA THR A 270 -12.22 -44.69 -9.23
C THR A 270 -12.12 -45.21 -7.80
N LEU A 271 -11.55 -44.39 -6.91
CA LEU A 271 -11.48 -44.62 -5.47
C LEU A 271 -12.42 -43.64 -4.78
N LEU A 272 -13.33 -44.15 -3.97
CA LEU A 272 -14.36 -43.38 -3.29
C LEU A 272 -13.95 -43.15 -1.83
N ASP A 273 -14.18 -41.95 -1.31
CA ASP A 273 -14.10 -41.66 0.13
C ASP A 273 -15.48 -41.81 0.81
N THR A 274 -15.51 -41.63 2.14
CA THR A 274 -16.73 -41.81 2.93
C THR A 274 -17.86 -40.83 2.53
N PRO A 275 -17.61 -39.52 2.34
CA PRO A 275 -18.59 -38.60 1.74
C PRO A 275 -19.11 -39.05 0.37
N ASP A 276 -18.22 -39.44 -0.55
CA ASP A 276 -18.60 -39.87 -1.90
C ASP A 276 -19.57 -41.07 -1.83
N VAL A 277 -19.27 -42.04 -0.95
CA VAL A 277 -20.12 -43.21 -0.71
C VAL A 277 -21.44 -42.86 -0.04
N GLN A 278 -21.43 -41.98 0.96
CA GLN A 278 -22.67 -41.56 1.65
C GLN A 278 -23.61 -40.84 0.69
N GLU A 279 -23.09 -40.03 -0.23
CA GLU A 279 -23.88 -39.38 -1.27
C GLU A 279 -24.54 -40.42 -2.18
N LEU A 280 -23.76 -41.37 -2.70
CA LEU A 280 -24.26 -42.44 -3.56
C LEU A 280 -25.30 -43.33 -2.87
N VAL A 281 -25.10 -43.67 -1.60
CA VAL A 281 -26.05 -44.50 -0.83
C VAL A 281 -27.33 -43.70 -0.53
N ASN A 282 -27.22 -42.45 -0.10
CA ASN A 282 -28.38 -41.66 0.32
C ASN A 282 -29.22 -41.15 -0.86
N ASN A 283 -28.56 -40.74 -1.95
CA ASN A 283 -29.24 -40.12 -3.10
C ASN A 283 -29.57 -41.13 -4.20
N GLU A 284 -28.65 -42.06 -4.49
CA GLU A 284 -28.77 -43.01 -5.59
C GLU A 284 -29.07 -44.44 -5.13
N LYS A 285 -29.23 -44.67 -3.82
CA LYS A 285 -29.47 -46.00 -3.21
C LYS A 285 -28.43 -47.03 -3.62
N ALA A 286 -27.17 -46.60 -3.71
CA ALA A 286 -26.07 -47.50 -4.03
C ALA A 286 -25.93 -48.62 -3.00
N GLU A 287 -25.57 -49.82 -3.45
CA GLU A 287 -25.37 -51.00 -2.61
C GLU A 287 -23.92 -51.49 -2.66
N PHE A 288 -23.51 -52.22 -1.61
CA PHE A 288 -22.12 -52.64 -1.44
C PHE A 288 -21.89 -54.08 -1.89
N VAL A 289 -20.71 -54.35 -2.45
CA VAL A 289 -20.19 -55.70 -2.69
C VAL A 289 -18.96 -55.92 -1.82
N ASP A 290 -18.99 -56.97 -0.99
CA ASP A 290 -17.89 -57.35 -0.12
C ASP A 290 -17.26 -58.66 -0.62
N VAL A 291 -15.97 -58.59 -0.94
CA VAL A 291 -15.21 -59.68 -1.57
C VAL A 291 -14.44 -60.56 -0.59
N ARG A 292 -14.49 -60.26 0.71
CA ARG A 292 -13.78 -61.02 1.76
C ARG A 292 -14.48 -62.33 2.08
N TYR A 293 -13.74 -63.34 2.52
CA TYR A 293 -14.26 -64.66 2.90
C TYR A 293 -15.49 -64.59 3.82
N PRO A 294 -16.41 -65.57 3.75
CA PRO A 294 -17.64 -65.54 4.55
C PRO A 294 -17.38 -65.39 6.05
N GLY A 295 -16.29 -65.98 6.57
CA GLY A 295 -15.89 -65.80 7.98
C GLY A 295 -15.60 -64.35 8.35
N ASP A 296 -14.83 -63.63 7.53
CA ASP A 296 -14.47 -62.22 7.77
C ASP A 296 -15.65 -61.27 7.52
N TYR A 297 -16.51 -61.60 6.55
CA TYR A 297 -17.77 -60.90 6.32
C TYR A 297 -18.71 -61.01 7.53
N LEU A 298 -18.83 -62.20 8.14
CA LEU A 298 -19.67 -62.41 9.33
C LEU A 298 -19.16 -61.67 10.57
N LEU A 299 -17.85 -61.43 10.69
CA LEU A 299 -17.27 -60.65 11.79
C LEU A 299 -17.67 -59.17 11.72
N ASN A 300 -17.56 -58.56 10.53
CA ASN A 300 -18.01 -57.20 10.25
C ASN A 300 -18.20 -57.01 8.74
N HIS A 301 -19.23 -56.30 8.28
CA HIS A 301 -19.44 -56.01 6.85
C HIS A 301 -20.43 -54.86 6.66
N LEU A 302 -20.21 -54.02 5.63
CA LEU A 302 -21.01 -52.79 5.42
C LEU A 302 -22.51 -53.12 5.41
N PRO A 303 -23.38 -52.26 5.98
CA PRO A 303 -24.81 -52.52 6.06
C PRO A 303 -25.39 -52.82 4.66
N GLY A 304 -26.05 -53.97 4.53
CA GLY A 304 -26.65 -54.40 3.26
C GLY A 304 -25.64 -54.87 2.20
N ALA A 305 -24.36 -55.08 2.55
CA ALA A 305 -23.37 -55.54 1.58
C ALA A 305 -23.62 -56.99 1.12
N HIS A 306 -23.49 -57.25 -0.17
CA HIS A 306 -23.56 -58.58 -0.76
C HIS A 306 -22.20 -59.28 -0.67
N ASN A 307 -22.13 -60.44 -0.01
CA ASN A 307 -20.88 -61.20 0.07
C ASN A 307 -20.62 -62.01 -1.21
N ILE A 308 -19.68 -61.54 -2.03
CA ILE A 308 -19.28 -62.18 -3.29
C ILE A 308 -17.79 -62.47 -3.27
N THR A 309 -17.44 -63.67 -2.80
CA THR A 309 -16.06 -64.12 -2.57
C THR A 309 -15.50 -64.87 -3.76
N MET A 310 -14.75 -64.18 -4.61
CA MET A 310 -14.12 -64.76 -5.81
C MET A 310 -13.34 -66.05 -5.52
N ARG A 311 -12.57 -66.06 -4.42
CA ARG A 311 -11.68 -67.17 -4.04
C ARG A 311 -12.40 -68.36 -3.38
N ALA A 312 -13.67 -68.21 -3.02
CA ALA A 312 -14.45 -69.28 -2.37
C ALA A 312 -15.61 -69.80 -3.22
N LEU A 313 -15.96 -69.12 -4.31
CA LEU A 313 -17.10 -69.47 -5.17
C LEU A 313 -16.59 -70.06 -6.49
N GLY A 314 -17.02 -71.29 -6.77
CA GLY A 314 -16.88 -71.89 -8.09
C GLY A 314 -17.52 -71.03 -9.18
N SER A 315 -17.11 -71.20 -10.43
CA SER A 315 -17.51 -70.37 -11.58
C SER A 315 -19.02 -70.29 -11.78
N GLN A 316 -19.73 -71.39 -11.58
CA GLN A 316 -21.18 -71.41 -11.69
C GLN A 316 -21.84 -70.60 -10.57
N GLU A 317 -21.51 -70.89 -9.31
CA GLU A 317 -22.11 -70.21 -8.15
C GLU A 317 -21.80 -68.71 -8.15
N LEU A 318 -20.58 -68.33 -8.54
CA LEU A 318 -20.18 -66.94 -8.68
C LEU A 318 -21.04 -66.20 -9.72
N THR A 319 -21.28 -66.84 -10.86
CA THR A 319 -22.13 -66.28 -11.92
C THR A 319 -23.58 -66.13 -11.44
N GLU A 320 -24.11 -67.12 -10.71
CA GLU A 320 -25.45 -67.06 -10.11
C GLU A 320 -25.56 -65.90 -9.10
N LYS A 321 -24.57 -65.72 -8.23
CA LYS A 321 -24.55 -64.61 -7.25
C LYS A 321 -24.41 -63.24 -7.89
N LEU A 322 -23.59 -63.10 -8.94
CA LEU A 322 -23.47 -61.84 -9.68
C LEU A 322 -24.77 -61.50 -10.42
N ASN A 323 -25.47 -62.51 -10.96
CA ASN A 323 -26.77 -62.32 -11.59
C ASN A 323 -27.87 -61.93 -10.58
N ALA A 324 -27.78 -62.42 -9.34
CA ALA A 324 -28.71 -62.11 -8.26
C ALA A 324 -28.56 -60.70 -7.68
N LEU A 325 -27.50 -59.95 -8.05
CA LEU A 325 -27.32 -58.57 -7.59
C LEU A 325 -28.44 -57.64 -8.10
N PRO A 326 -28.89 -56.69 -7.27
CA PRO A 326 -29.89 -55.71 -7.65
C PRO A 326 -29.39 -54.77 -8.75
N ASP A 327 -30.32 -54.25 -9.55
CA ASP A 327 -30.03 -53.28 -10.62
C ASP A 327 -29.99 -51.85 -10.07
N VAL A 328 -28.99 -51.59 -9.24
CA VAL A 328 -28.70 -50.32 -8.56
C VAL A 328 -27.21 -50.00 -8.70
N PRO A 329 -26.76 -48.76 -8.42
CA PRO A 329 -25.34 -48.46 -8.43
C PRO A 329 -24.58 -49.33 -7.40
N LEU A 330 -23.50 -49.98 -7.82
CA LEU A 330 -22.73 -50.92 -7.01
C LEU A 330 -21.37 -50.35 -6.65
N ILE A 331 -20.98 -50.50 -5.38
CA ILE A 331 -19.70 -50.05 -4.82
C ILE A 331 -18.98 -51.25 -4.20
N ALA A 332 -17.74 -51.54 -4.60
CA ALA A 332 -16.97 -52.62 -4.01
C ALA A 332 -16.09 -52.15 -2.84
N ALA A 333 -16.15 -52.86 -1.72
CA ALA A 333 -15.45 -52.47 -0.49
C ALA A 333 -13.99 -52.98 -0.45
N CYS A 334 -13.08 -52.07 -0.11
CA CYS A 334 -11.63 -52.25 -0.17
C CYS A 334 -11.05 -52.21 1.27
N TYR A 335 -10.84 -53.37 1.89
CA TYR A 335 -10.38 -53.45 3.29
C TYR A 335 -8.86 -53.56 3.43
N ASP A 336 -8.19 -54.15 2.44
CA ASP A 336 -6.75 -54.37 2.37
C ASP A 336 -6.29 -54.51 0.90
N LYS A 337 -4.98 -54.65 0.67
CA LYS A 337 -4.41 -54.80 -0.68
C LYS A 337 -5.03 -55.96 -1.49
N ARG A 338 -5.51 -57.03 -0.83
CA ARG A 338 -6.06 -58.23 -1.50
C ARG A 338 -7.51 -58.05 -1.88
N SER A 339 -8.35 -57.68 -0.93
CA SER A 339 -9.76 -57.33 -1.16
C SER A 339 -9.89 -56.19 -2.17
N CYS A 340 -8.95 -55.24 -2.20
CA CYS A 340 -8.93 -54.22 -3.25
C CYS A 340 -8.65 -54.73 -4.66
N PHE A 341 -7.85 -55.78 -4.78
CA PHE A 341 -7.61 -56.44 -6.06
C PHE A 341 -8.85 -57.23 -6.50
N TYR A 342 -9.46 -58.01 -5.60
CA TYR A 342 -10.70 -58.73 -5.91
C TYR A 342 -11.89 -57.80 -6.18
N SER A 343 -11.94 -56.63 -5.53
CA SER A 343 -12.92 -55.58 -5.85
C SER A 343 -12.76 -55.06 -7.28
N GLN A 344 -11.52 -55.00 -7.77
CA GLN A 344 -11.24 -54.61 -9.16
C GLN A 344 -11.67 -55.69 -10.15
N LEU A 345 -11.45 -56.97 -9.83
CA LEU A 345 -11.92 -58.11 -10.61
C LEU A 345 -13.46 -58.15 -10.70
N ILE A 346 -14.14 -57.93 -9.58
CA ILE A 346 -15.61 -57.78 -9.58
C ILE A 346 -16.03 -56.61 -10.47
N GLY A 347 -15.33 -55.48 -10.41
CA GLY A 347 -15.60 -54.33 -11.28
C GLY A 347 -15.57 -54.69 -12.77
N VAL A 348 -14.57 -55.45 -13.23
CA VAL A 348 -14.50 -55.95 -14.62
C VAL A 348 -15.72 -56.79 -14.97
N ARG A 349 -16.12 -57.72 -14.10
CA ARG A 349 -17.27 -58.61 -14.34
C ARG A 349 -18.58 -57.85 -14.37
N LEU A 350 -18.78 -56.94 -13.42
CA LEU A 350 -19.99 -56.10 -13.36
C LEU A 350 -20.11 -55.21 -14.61
N ASP A 351 -19.02 -54.60 -15.07
CA ASP A 351 -18.99 -53.80 -16.30
C ASP A 351 -19.35 -54.63 -17.53
N ARG A 352 -18.75 -55.83 -17.69
CA ARG A 352 -19.07 -56.77 -18.77
C ARG A 352 -20.51 -57.25 -18.76
N MET A 353 -21.11 -57.34 -17.58
CA MET A 353 -22.52 -57.67 -17.39
C MET A 353 -23.46 -56.47 -17.59
N GLY A 354 -22.92 -55.27 -17.86
CA GLY A 354 -23.68 -54.04 -18.03
C GLY A 354 -24.28 -53.49 -16.72
N ARG A 355 -23.72 -53.85 -15.56
CA ARG A 355 -24.13 -53.35 -14.25
C ARG A 355 -23.47 -52.00 -13.95
N ASP A 356 -24.18 -51.13 -13.22
CA ASP A 356 -23.69 -49.80 -12.86
C ASP A 356 -22.66 -49.85 -11.72
N TYR A 357 -21.38 -50.08 -12.06
CA TYR A 357 -20.29 -50.11 -11.09
C TYR A 357 -19.66 -48.73 -10.88
N ARG A 358 -19.66 -48.22 -9.64
CA ARG A 358 -19.22 -46.85 -9.30
C ARG A 358 -17.77 -46.73 -8.82
N GLY A 359 -17.14 -47.84 -8.46
CA GLY A 359 -15.73 -47.86 -8.05
C GLY A 359 -15.50 -48.54 -6.71
N ARG A 360 -14.29 -48.35 -6.16
CA ARG A 360 -13.83 -49.02 -4.94
C ARG A 360 -13.86 -48.06 -3.75
N TYR A 361 -14.53 -48.46 -2.67
CA TYR A 361 -14.54 -47.72 -1.42
C TYR A 361 -13.36 -48.12 -0.54
N THR A 362 -12.34 -47.26 -0.43
CA THR A 362 -11.05 -47.65 0.16
C THR A 362 -10.89 -47.35 1.63
N VAL A 363 -11.89 -46.75 2.29
CA VAL A 363 -11.86 -46.50 3.75
C VAL A 363 -13.12 -47.02 4.46
N PRO A 364 -13.52 -48.30 4.24
CA PRO A 364 -14.80 -48.84 4.72
C PRO A 364 -14.96 -48.87 6.25
N HIS A 365 -13.86 -48.77 7.00
CA HIS A 365 -13.91 -48.66 8.46
C HIS A 365 -14.47 -47.31 8.95
N GLU A 366 -14.42 -46.25 8.13
CA GLU A 366 -14.98 -44.93 8.47
C GLU A 366 -16.51 -44.91 8.36
N TYR A 367 -17.11 -45.83 7.60
CA TYR A 367 -18.56 -45.87 7.36
C TYR A 367 -19.40 -46.02 8.63
N TYR A 368 -18.87 -46.75 9.63
CA TYR A 368 -19.56 -47.01 10.91
C TYR A 368 -19.28 -45.99 12.00
N GLN A 369 -18.42 -45.00 11.75
CA GLN A 369 -18.30 -43.88 12.67
C GLN A 369 -19.55 -43.01 12.55
N ALA A 370 -20.61 -43.46 13.23
CA ALA A 370 -21.76 -42.64 13.52
C ALA A 370 -21.32 -41.54 14.50
N GLY A 371 -21.17 -40.33 13.96
CA GLY A 371 -20.78 -39.17 14.75
C GLY A 371 -19.26 -39.05 14.90
N GLY A 372 -18.80 -37.80 14.94
CA GLY A 372 -17.38 -37.44 14.94
C GLY A 372 -16.55 -38.12 16.01
N ASP A 373 -15.23 -37.91 15.90
CA ASP A 373 -14.21 -38.35 16.86
C ASP A 373 -14.73 -38.42 18.30
N ARG A 374 -14.34 -39.47 19.06
CA ARG A 374 -14.60 -39.55 20.51
C ARG A 374 -14.34 -38.17 21.11
N GLU A 375 -15.22 -37.64 21.96
CA GLU A 375 -15.18 -36.23 22.38
C GLU A 375 -13.77 -35.75 22.78
N HIS A 376 -12.99 -36.56 23.50
CA HIS A 376 -11.60 -36.24 23.87
C HIS A 376 -10.61 -36.27 22.69
N VAL A 377 -10.82 -37.13 21.68
CA VAL A 377 -10.03 -37.20 20.43
C VAL A 377 -10.45 -36.10 19.47
N ALA A 378 -11.74 -35.76 19.40
CA ALA A 378 -12.25 -34.59 18.67
C ALA A 378 -11.66 -33.32 19.27
N GLN A 379 -11.72 -33.19 20.60
CA GLN A 379 -11.10 -32.07 21.32
C GLN A 379 -9.59 -32.07 21.15
N TRP A 380 -8.92 -33.23 21.16
CA TRP A 380 -7.47 -33.33 20.94
C TRP A 380 -7.07 -32.93 19.51
N ARG A 381 -7.73 -33.46 18.47
CA ARG A 381 -7.52 -33.05 17.06
C ARG A 381 -7.91 -31.60 16.85
N GLN A 382 -9.07 -31.15 17.31
CA GLN A 382 -9.48 -29.75 17.21
C GLN A 382 -8.55 -28.82 17.99
N SER A 383 -7.87 -29.31 19.04
CA SER A 383 -6.83 -28.58 19.77
C SER A 383 -5.45 -28.63 19.11
N ASN A 384 -5.13 -29.68 18.34
CA ASN A 384 -3.80 -29.92 17.75
C ASN A 384 -3.71 -29.61 16.24
N GLU A 385 -4.74 -29.87 15.44
CA GLU A 385 -4.83 -29.53 14.00
C GLU A 385 -4.99 -28.03 13.78
N ASN A 386 -5.53 -27.31 14.78
CA ASN A 386 -5.82 -25.89 14.67
C ASN A 386 -4.86 -24.97 15.40
N ILE A 387 -3.63 -25.35 15.79
CA ILE A 387 -2.67 -24.35 16.35
C ILE A 387 -2.14 -23.45 15.23
N THR A 388 -3.04 -22.60 14.72
CA THR A 388 -2.72 -21.44 13.90
C THR A 388 -2.47 -20.26 14.82
N LEU A 389 -1.68 -19.27 14.36
CA LEU A 389 -1.54 -17.97 15.05
C LEU A 389 -2.91 -17.37 15.45
N MET A 390 -3.92 -17.57 14.61
CA MET A 390 -5.30 -17.13 14.89
C MET A 390 -5.90 -17.87 16.10
N SER A 391 -5.80 -19.21 16.17
CA SER A 391 -6.35 -19.98 17.30
C SER A 391 -5.71 -19.65 18.66
N VAL A 392 -4.40 -19.34 18.64
CA VAL A 392 -3.65 -18.97 19.84
C VAL A 392 -4.17 -17.63 20.37
N ALA A 393 -4.55 -16.72 19.47
CA ALA A 393 -5.15 -15.45 19.81
C ALA A 393 -6.65 -15.56 20.19
N THR A 394 -7.44 -16.43 19.55
CA THR A 394 -8.89 -16.51 19.81
C THR A 394 -9.26 -17.26 21.09
N LYS A 395 -8.52 -18.31 21.48
CA LYS A 395 -8.79 -19.10 22.71
C LYS A 395 -8.93 -18.26 23.99
N PRO A 396 -7.96 -17.39 24.36
CA PRO A 396 -8.09 -16.58 25.58
C PRO A 396 -9.23 -15.58 25.49
N LEU A 397 -9.49 -15.02 24.31
CA LEU A 397 -10.60 -14.07 24.10
C LEU A 397 -11.97 -14.75 24.18
N THR A 398 -12.08 -15.99 23.70
CA THR A 398 -13.30 -16.81 23.81
C THR A 398 -13.57 -17.14 25.28
N GLY A 399 -12.53 -17.54 26.02
CA GLY A 399 -12.62 -17.75 27.47
C GLY A 399 -13.07 -16.50 28.22
N MET A 400 -12.50 -15.33 27.88
CA MET A 400 -12.90 -14.05 28.47
C MET A 400 -14.34 -13.65 28.11
N LEU A 401 -14.77 -13.89 26.87
CA LEU A 401 -16.14 -13.62 26.44
C LEU A 401 -17.16 -14.49 27.20
N ASN A 402 -16.87 -15.78 27.36
CA ASN A 402 -17.71 -16.70 28.12
C ASN A 402 -17.75 -16.32 29.60
N TRP A 403 -16.60 -15.98 30.20
CA TRP A 403 -16.55 -15.47 31.57
C TRP A 403 -17.38 -14.19 31.77
N LEU A 404 -17.30 -13.22 30.83
CA LEU A 404 -18.12 -12.02 30.85
C LEU A 404 -19.62 -12.36 30.71
N LYS A 405 -19.97 -13.31 29.84
CA LYS A 405 -21.36 -13.76 29.65
C LYS A 405 -21.91 -14.46 30.89
N ASP A 406 -21.11 -15.30 31.55
CA ASP A 406 -21.54 -16.00 32.77
C ASP A 406 -21.66 -15.04 33.96
N THR A 407 -20.80 -14.01 34.02
CA THR A 407 -20.86 -12.97 35.05
C THR A 407 -22.04 -12.00 34.84
N THR A 408 -22.32 -11.61 33.60
CA THR A 408 -23.39 -10.65 33.27
C THR A 408 -24.76 -11.31 33.07
N GLY A 409 -24.81 -12.61 32.84
CA GLY A 409 -26.01 -13.34 32.44
C GLY A 409 -26.49 -13.09 31.00
N HIS A 410 -25.83 -12.18 30.25
CA HIS A 410 -26.31 -11.73 28.93
C HIS A 410 -25.17 -11.60 27.91
N PHE A 411 -25.24 -12.39 26.83
CA PHE A 411 -24.21 -12.38 25.78
C PHE A 411 -24.07 -11.02 25.08
N ALA A 412 -25.17 -10.27 24.91
CA ALA A 412 -25.14 -8.92 24.31
C ALA A 412 -24.29 -7.94 25.13
N LEU A 413 -24.43 -7.98 26.47
CA LEU A 413 -23.65 -7.15 27.38
C LEU A 413 -22.18 -7.62 27.42
N ALA A 414 -21.95 -8.94 27.39
CA ALA A 414 -20.61 -9.51 27.32
C ALA A 414 -19.85 -9.06 26.06
N ILE A 415 -20.50 -9.09 24.89
CA ILE A 415 -19.93 -8.58 23.63
C ILE A 415 -19.59 -7.09 23.75
N LEU A 416 -20.50 -6.27 24.29
CA LEU A 416 -20.25 -4.83 24.50
C LEU A 416 -19.04 -4.59 25.40
N LEU A 417 -18.99 -5.24 26.56
CA LEU A 417 -17.89 -5.09 27.51
C LEU A 417 -16.55 -5.53 26.91
N LEU A 418 -16.55 -6.64 26.16
CA LEU A 418 -15.36 -7.13 25.50
C LEU A 418 -14.86 -6.16 24.42
N VAL A 419 -15.77 -5.59 23.61
CA VAL A 419 -15.43 -4.56 22.61
C VAL A 419 -14.82 -3.33 23.27
N LEU A 420 -15.40 -2.86 24.38
CA LEU A 420 -14.89 -1.71 25.13
C LEU A 420 -13.52 -2.00 25.78
N LEU A 421 -13.34 -3.18 26.37
CA LEU A 421 -12.10 -3.59 27.03
C LEU A 421 -10.90 -3.58 26.07
N ILE A 422 -11.13 -3.89 24.79
CA ILE A 422 -10.08 -3.89 23.78
C ILE A 422 -9.96 -2.52 23.09
N ARG A 423 -11.06 -1.82 22.82
CA ARG A 423 -11.00 -0.51 22.15
C ARG A 423 -10.49 0.62 23.03
N LEU A 424 -10.75 0.63 24.34
CA LEU A 424 -10.28 1.68 25.24
C LEU A 424 -8.74 1.80 25.28
N PRO A 425 -7.97 0.70 25.41
CA PRO A 425 -6.52 0.74 25.31
C PRO A 425 -5.99 1.19 23.94
N LEU A 426 -6.74 0.92 22.86
CA LEU A 426 -6.38 1.32 21.49
C LEU A 426 -6.77 2.76 21.17
N LEU A 427 -7.62 3.39 21.99
CA LEU A 427 -8.09 4.76 21.82
C LEU A 427 -6.95 5.77 21.55
N PRO A 428 -5.85 5.85 22.32
CA PRO A 428 -4.77 6.80 22.05
C PRO A 428 -4.13 6.62 20.66
N LEU A 429 -3.99 5.37 20.21
CA LEU A 429 -3.47 5.06 18.87
C LEU A 429 -4.44 5.55 17.79
N THR A 430 -5.72 5.24 17.94
CA THR A 430 -6.75 5.67 16.98
C THR A 430 -6.96 7.19 16.95
N MET A 431 -6.88 7.87 18.10
CA MET A 431 -6.92 9.33 18.19
C MET A 431 -5.77 9.98 17.41
N LYS A 432 -4.56 9.41 17.52
CA LYS A 432 -3.42 9.88 16.75
C LYS A 432 -3.63 9.67 15.24
N ALA A 433 -4.09 8.49 14.84
CA ALA A 433 -4.33 8.18 13.43
C ALA A 433 -5.39 9.09 12.80
N GLU A 434 -6.47 9.38 13.52
CA GLU A 434 -7.51 10.30 13.08
C GLU A 434 -7.04 11.76 13.06
N ARG A 435 -6.26 12.20 14.06
CA ARG A 435 -5.62 13.53 14.04
C ARG A 435 -4.79 13.70 12.77
N ASP A 436 -3.90 12.75 12.48
CA ASP A 436 -3.02 12.79 11.31
C ASP A 436 -3.85 12.84 10.01
N THR A 437 -4.99 12.13 9.96
CA THR A 437 -5.92 12.16 8.83
C THR A 437 -6.63 13.51 8.67
N ILE A 438 -7.03 14.15 9.78
CA ILE A 438 -7.65 15.49 9.79
C ILE A 438 -6.64 16.53 9.30
N VAL A 439 -5.41 16.53 9.83
CA VAL A 439 -4.34 17.45 9.41
C VAL A 439 -4.00 17.24 7.94
N GLN A 440 -3.88 15.99 7.49
CA GLN A 440 -3.63 15.67 6.09
C GLN A 440 -4.74 16.19 5.16
N LYS A 441 -6.01 16.13 5.58
CA LYS A 441 -7.12 16.71 4.82
C LYS A 441 -7.00 18.23 4.70
N SER A 442 -6.52 18.94 5.73
CA SER A 442 -6.28 20.39 5.64
C SER A 442 -5.09 20.75 4.74
N LEU A 443 -4.08 19.88 4.61
CA LEU A 443 -2.91 20.09 3.73
C LEU A 443 -3.19 19.83 2.25
N LYS A 444 -4.43 19.45 1.88
CA LYS A 444 -4.78 19.13 0.50
C LYS A 444 -4.45 20.25 -0.52
N PRO A 445 -4.63 21.55 -0.23
CA PRO A 445 -4.27 22.63 -1.15
C PRO A 445 -2.75 22.67 -1.42
N GLU A 446 -1.93 22.62 -0.37
CA GLU A 446 -0.46 22.64 -0.45
C GLU A 446 0.07 21.41 -1.20
N ILE A 447 -0.55 20.24 -1.02
CA ILE A 447 -0.20 19.04 -1.80
C ILE A 447 -0.53 19.23 -3.28
N GLU A 448 -1.63 19.90 -3.61
CA GLU A 448 -1.99 20.19 -5.00
C GLU A 448 -1.05 21.24 -5.61
N GLU A 449 -0.62 22.23 -4.83
CA GLU A 449 0.40 23.20 -5.22
C GLU A 449 1.77 22.52 -5.46
N LEU A 450 2.24 21.67 -4.54
CA LEU A 450 3.43 20.84 -4.73
C LEU A 450 3.30 20.01 -6.01
N ARG A 451 2.12 19.45 -6.28
CA ARG A 451 1.87 18.67 -7.49
C ARG A 451 1.95 19.51 -8.76
N GLN A 452 1.54 20.78 -8.72
CA GLN A 452 1.72 21.73 -9.82
C GLN A 452 3.21 22.09 -9.98
N ASN A 453 3.89 22.47 -8.90
CA ASN A 453 5.29 22.90 -8.90
C ASN A 453 6.27 21.79 -9.33
N TYR A 454 5.98 20.53 -8.95
CA TYR A 454 6.80 19.37 -9.28
C TYR A 454 6.17 18.44 -10.33
N ALA A 455 5.29 18.97 -11.20
CA ALA A 455 4.57 18.20 -12.21
C ALA A 455 5.50 17.35 -13.11
N ASP A 456 6.68 17.88 -13.43
CA ASP A 456 7.69 17.21 -14.26
C ASP A 456 8.67 16.32 -13.46
N HIS A 457 8.68 16.42 -12.13
CA HIS A 457 9.67 15.79 -11.24
C HIS A 457 9.02 14.95 -10.14
N PRO A 458 8.48 13.77 -10.47
CA PRO A 458 7.65 12.97 -9.57
C PRO A 458 8.43 12.43 -8.35
N ARG A 459 9.73 12.13 -8.51
CA ARG A 459 10.58 11.78 -7.36
C ARG A 459 10.77 12.95 -6.38
N ALA A 460 10.87 14.17 -6.89
CA ALA A 460 10.99 15.37 -6.06
C ALA A 460 9.66 15.68 -5.36
N LEU A 461 8.54 15.54 -6.08
CA LEU A 461 7.19 15.61 -5.50
C LEU A 461 7.02 14.65 -4.33
N GLY A 462 7.52 13.42 -4.45
CA GLY A 462 7.43 12.41 -3.38
C GLY A 462 8.23 12.80 -2.13
N LYS A 463 9.44 13.36 -2.33
CA LYS A 463 10.26 13.88 -1.23
C LYS A 463 9.61 15.09 -0.58
N ALA A 464 9.17 16.06 -1.37
CA ALA A 464 8.53 17.29 -0.89
C ALA A 464 7.22 16.99 -0.14
N THR A 465 6.38 16.09 -0.65
CA THR A 465 5.15 15.65 0.03
C THR A 465 5.46 14.96 1.37
N MET A 466 6.50 14.13 1.42
CA MET A 466 6.92 13.47 2.66
C MET A 466 7.56 14.44 3.65
N GLN A 467 8.24 15.48 3.17
CA GLN A 467 8.79 16.54 4.00
C GLN A 467 7.67 17.37 4.62
N LEU A 468 6.69 17.79 3.80
CA LEU A 468 5.49 18.48 4.26
C LEU A 468 4.74 17.71 5.37
N TYR A 469 4.63 16.39 5.24
CA TYR A 469 4.07 15.54 6.29
C TYR A 469 4.92 15.50 7.55
N ARG A 470 6.25 15.47 7.45
CA ARG A 470 7.15 15.48 8.61
C ARG A 470 7.08 16.81 9.35
N ASP A 471 7.02 17.92 8.63
CA ASP A 471 6.93 19.27 9.20
C ASP A 471 5.65 19.41 10.03
N HIS A 472 4.58 18.72 9.63
CA HIS A 472 3.31 18.65 10.36
C HIS A 472 3.20 17.49 11.35
N ASN A 473 4.31 16.81 11.67
CA ASN A 473 4.37 15.67 12.59
C ASN A 473 3.46 14.48 12.22
N ILE A 474 3.10 14.34 10.94
CA ILE A 474 2.29 13.23 10.42
C ILE A 474 3.17 12.01 10.19
N LYS A 475 2.73 10.84 10.65
CA LYS A 475 3.43 9.57 10.41
C LYS A 475 2.54 8.62 9.59
N PRO A 476 2.58 8.65 8.23
CA PRO A 476 1.65 7.92 7.37
C PRO A 476 1.60 6.40 7.63
N VAL A 477 2.75 5.81 7.97
CA VAL A 477 2.87 4.37 8.28
C VAL A 477 2.05 3.98 9.50
N PHE A 478 1.94 4.85 10.51
CA PHE A 478 1.15 4.57 11.71
C PHE A 478 -0.35 4.52 11.41
N ASN A 479 -0.84 5.35 10.47
CA ASN A 479 -2.25 5.33 10.07
C ASN A 479 -2.61 4.02 9.35
N ILE A 480 -1.71 3.56 8.48
CA ILE A 480 -1.83 2.27 7.79
C ILE A 480 -1.80 1.12 8.80
N LEU A 481 -0.84 1.12 9.72
CA LEU A 481 -0.70 0.09 10.76
C LEU A 481 -1.94 0.04 11.67
N SER A 482 -2.46 1.20 12.07
CA SER A 482 -3.68 1.26 12.89
C SER A 482 -4.89 0.67 12.16
N SER A 483 -5.00 0.88 10.85
CA SER A 483 -6.10 0.33 10.04
C SER A 483 -5.99 -1.20 9.89
N PHE A 484 -4.78 -1.73 9.67
CA PHE A 484 -4.54 -3.17 9.64
C PHE A 484 -4.80 -3.84 10.99
N LEU A 485 -4.40 -3.17 12.08
CA LEU A 485 -4.65 -3.66 13.43
C LEU A 485 -6.16 -3.75 13.72
N GLN A 486 -6.93 -2.74 13.32
CA GLN A 486 -8.40 -2.74 13.43
C GLN A 486 -9.04 -3.89 12.64
N LEU A 487 -8.58 -4.16 11.41
CA LEU A 487 -9.06 -5.31 10.62
C LEU A 487 -8.73 -6.64 11.31
N GLY A 488 -7.49 -6.79 11.78
CA GLY A 488 -7.05 -7.99 12.49
C GLY A 488 -7.93 -8.28 13.71
N PHE A 489 -8.24 -7.25 14.50
CA PHE A 489 -9.18 -7.38 15.62
C PHE A 489 -10.58 -7.74 15.15
N LEU A 490 -11.15 -7.10 14.12
CA LEU A 490 -12.49 -7.46 13.63
C LEU A 490 -12.58 -8.95 13.25
N LEU A 491 -11.62 -9.45 12.47
CA LEU A 491 -11.60 -10.86 12.05
C LEU A 491 -11.43 -11.81 13.24
N LEU A 492 -10.56 -11.43 14.18
CA LEU A 492 -10.35 -12.15 15.44
C LEU A 492 -11.66 -12.24 16.24
N PHE A 493 -12.37 -11.12 16.38
CA PHE A 493 -13.62 -11.04 17.11
C PHE A 493 -14.78 -11.73 16.43
N TYR A 494 -14.87 -11.60 15.10
CA TYR A 494 -15.82 -12.38 14.31
C TYR A 494 -15.65 -13.87 14.61
N SER A 495 -14.40 -14.36 14.59
CA SER A 495 -14.08 -15.76 14.91
C SER A 495 -14.46 -16.13 16.35
N VAL A 496 -14.11 -15.28 17.32
CA VAL A 496 -14.43 -15.48 18.75
C VAL A 496 -15.95 -15.52 18.99
N VAL A 497 -16.70 -14.53 18.47
CA VAL A 497 -18.15 -14.44 18.66
C VAL A 497 -18.88 -15.54 17.90
N ASN A 498 -18.48 -15.83 16.66
CA ASN A 498 -19.11 -16.89 15.87
C ASN A 498 -18.85 -18.28 16.48
N GLY A 499 -17.66 -18.52 17.03
CA GLY A 499 -17.36 -19.75 17.76
C GLY A 499 -18.14 -19.86 19.07
N ALA A 500 -18.13 -18.80 19.90
CA ALA A 500 -18.84 -18.81 21.19
C ALA A 500 -20.38 -18.87 21.05
N ALA A 501 -20.93 -18.29 19.98
CA ALA A 501 -22.38 -18.26 19.75
C ALA A 501 -23.00 -19.65 19.55
N ALA A 502 -22.22 -20.65 19.16
CA ALA A 502 -22.69 -22.03 19.03
C ALA A 502 -23.17 -22.61 20.37
N ASP A 503 -22.53 -22.21 21.48
CA ASP A 503 -22.80 -22.73 22.83
C ASP A 503 -23.84 -21.91 23.59
N TRP A 504 -24.32 -20.80 23.01
CA TRP A 504 -25.25 -19.90 23.67
C TRP A 504 -26.70 -20.30 23.39
N THR A 505 -27.44 -20.58 24.45
CA THR A 505 -28.87 -20.96 24.39
C THR A 505 -29.82 -19.87 24.85
N THR A 506 -29.31 -18.75 25.39
CA THR A 506 -30.12 -17.65 25.90
C THR A 506 -30.61 -16.75 24.77
N THR A 507 -31.90 -16.41 24.79
CA THR A 507 -32.52 -15.50 23.82
C THR A 507 -32.34 -14.04 24.24
N PHE A 508 -32.36 -13.11 23.29
CA PHE A 508 -32.28 -11.66 23.55
C PHE A 508 -33.23 -10.89 22.63
N ALA A 509 -34.21 -10.19 23.22
CA ALA A 509 -35.22 -9.45 22.47
C ALA A 509 -35.96 -10.33 21.43
N TRP A 510 -35.98 -9.96 20.15
CA TRP A 510 -36.55 -10.76 19.06
C TRP A 510 -35.56 -11.79 18.48
N LEU A 511 -34.30 -11.78 18.95
CA LEU A 511 -33.29 -12.73 18.54
C LEU A 511 -33.60 -14.07 19.23
N GLY A 512 -33.88 -15.09 18.41
CA GLY A 512 -34.03 -16.46 18.86
C GLY A 512 -32.68 -17.04 19.30
N LEU A 513 -32.18 -18.04 18.57
CA LEU A 513 -30.86 -18.61 18.83
C LEU A 513 -29.76 -17.66 18.32
N PRO A 514 -28.76 -17.29 19.15
CA PRO A 514 -27.67 -16.39 18.74
C PRO A 514 -26.84 -16.90 17.54
N SER A 515 -26.74 -18.22 17.37
CA SER A 515 -26.05 -18.90 16.27
C SER A 515 -26.82 -18.87 14.94
N ALA A 516 -28.14 -18.65 14.97
CA ALA A 516 -28.96 -18.58 13.77
C ALA A 516 -28.97 -17.15 13.17
N PRO A 517 -29.27 -16.98 11.87
CA PRO A 517 -29.49 -15.66 11.27
C PRO A 517 -30.65 -14.90 11.95
N ASP A 518 -30.61 -13.55 11.90
CA ASP A 518 -31.70 -12.71 12.43
C ASP A 518 -33.00 -12.96 11.65
N PRO A 519 -34.07 -13.49 12.28
CA PRO A 519 -35.30 -13.87 11.59
C PRO A 519 -36.07 -12.67 11.01
N LEU A 520 -35.87 -11.47 11.56
CA LEU A 520 -36.55 -10.25 11.12
C LEU A 520 -35.65 -9.34 10.28
N TYR A 521 -34.40 -9.72 10.03
CA TYR A 521 -33.39 -8.94 9.31
C TYR A 521 -33.13 -7.53 9.89
N VAL A 522 -33.50 -7.28 11.16
CA VAL A 522 -33.35 -5.98 11.81
C VAL A 522 -31.87 -5.64 11.98
N LEU A 523 -31.06 -6.56 12.55
CA LEU A 523 -29.63 -6.33 12.75
C LEU A 523 -28.87 -6.15 11.42
N PRO A 524 -29.03 -7.00 10.38
CA PRO A 524 -28.43 -6.75 9.07
C PRO A 524 -28.78 -5.38 8.48
N ALA A 525 -30.03 -4.93 8.61
CA ALA A 525 -30.46 -3.62 8.14
C ALA A 525 -29.76 -2.50 8.91
N VAL A 526 -29.71 -2.59 10.24
CA VAL A 526 -29.01 -1.62 11.09
C VAL A 526 -27.51 -1.55 10.75
N VAL A 527 -26.83 -2.69 10.63
CA VAL A 527 -25.41 -2.76 10.23
C VAL A 527 -25.19 -2.09 8.87
N THR A 528 -26.08 -2.35 7.89
CA THR A 528 -26.00 -1.74 6.57
C THR A 528 -26.23 -0.23 6.61
N ILE A 529 -27.21 0.25 7.38
CA ILE A 529 -27.48 1.69 7.55
C ILE A 529 -26.30 2.39 8.21
N MET A 530 -25.73 1.80 9.27
CA MET A 530 -24.56 2.36 9.95
C MET A 530 -23.35 2.36 9.03
N PHE A 531 -23.17 1.32 8.21
CA PHE A 531 -22.10 1.29 7.22
C PHE A 531 -22.24 2.41 6.19
N ALA A 532 -23.45 2.59 5.66
CA ALA A 532 -23.77 3.68 4.74
C ALA A 532 -23.51 5.04 5.37
N ALA A 533 -23.90 5.25 6.64
CA ALA A 533 -23.68 6.50 7.36
C ALA A 533 -22.17 6.81 7.47
N ILE A 534 -21.35 5.83 7.85
CA ILE A 534 -19.89 6.00 7.94
C ILE A 534 -19.31 6.37 6.56
N LEU A 535 -19.71 5.67 5.49
CA LEU A 535 -19.26 5.96 4.13
C LEU A 535 -19.67 7.36 3.65
N VAL A 536 -20.90 7.80 3.93
CA VAL A 536 -21.36 9.14 3.57
C VAL A 536 -20.57 10.23 4.29
N MET A 537 -20.18 10.00 5.56
CA MET A 537 -19.37 10.95 6.32
C MET A 537 -17.94 11.11 5.76
N GLN A 538 -17.43 10.12 5.03
CA GLN A 538 -16.04 10.09 4.56
C GLN A 538 -15.90 10.33 3.06
N LEU A 539 -16.90 9.94 2.28
CA LEU A 539 -16.88 10.09 0.82
C LEU A 539 -17.52 11.41 0.40
N ASN A 540 -16.83 12.14 -0.48
CA ASN A 540 -17.44 13.27 -1.17
C ASN A 540 -18.35 12.76 -2.32
N LEU A 541 -19.66 12.73 -2.07
CA LEU A 541 -20.72 12.20 -2.95
C LEU A 541 -21.28 13.22 -3.96
N ASN A 542 -20.44 14.09 -4.51
CA ASN A 542 -20.89 15.10 -5.48
C ASN A 542 -21.30 14.54 -6.86
N SER A 543 -20.95 13.29 -7.19
CA SER A 543 -21.23 12.68 -8.51
C SER A 543 -22.34 11.64 -8.46
N ARG A 544 -23.25 11.67 -9.45
CA ARG A 544 -24.32 10.66 -9.63
C ARG A 544 -23.77 9.22 -9.71
N LYS A 545 -22.60 9.02 -10.32
CA LYS A 545 -21.94 7.71 -10.40
C LYS A 545 -21.56 7.18 -9.02
N LYS A 546 -21.03 8.03 -8.14
CA LYS A 546 -20.66 7.67 -6.76
C LYS A 546 -21.88 7.29 -5.93
N LYS A 547 -23.00 8.01 -6.10
CA LYS A 547 -24.28 7.70 -5.42
C LYS A 547 -24.84 6.34 -5.86
N ILE A 548 -24.81 6.04 -7.16
CA ILE A 548 -25.24 4.74 -7.70
C ILE A 548 -24.34 3.62 -7.19
N PHE A 549 -23.02 3.80 -7.23
CA PHE A 549 -22.07 2.81 -6.74
C PHE A 549 -22.27 2.52 -5.24
N LEU A 550 -22.50 3.56 -4.44
CA LEU A 550 -22.84 3.41 -3.02
C LEU A 550 -24.13 2.59 -2.86
N GLY A 551 -25.20 2.92 -3.59
CA GLY A 551 -26.47 2.18 -3.53
C GLY A 551 -26.32 0.69 -3.87
N VAL A 552 -25.62 0.36 -4.96
CA VAL A 552 -25.34 -1.03 -5.35
C VAL A 552 -24.47 -1.72 -4.29
N GLY A 553 -23.45 -1.04 -3.78
CA GLY A 553 -22.59 -1.55 -2.72
C GLY A 553 -23.35 -1.86 -1.43
N MET A 554 -24.33 -1.04 -1.04
CA MET A 554 -25.15 -1.28 0.15
C MET A 554 -26.08 -2.48 -0.02
N VAL A 555 -26.62 -2.70 -1.23
CA VAL A 555 -27.43 -3.91 -1.52
C VAL A 555 -26.57 -5.17 -1.44
N ALA A 556 -25.37 -5.15 -2.04
CA ALA A 556 -24.43 -6.27 -1.95
C ALA A 556 -23.98 -6.54 -0.52
N PHE A 557 -23.71 -5.48 0.26
CA PHE A 557 -23.32 -5.59 1.66
C PHE A 557 -24.46 -6.17 2.53
N MET A 558 -25.70 -5.72 2.34
CA MET A 558 -26.87 -6.27 3.00
C MET A 558 -27.04 -7.77 2.71
N ALA A 559 -26.93 -8.16 1.44
CA ALA A 559 -27.03 -9.56 1.01
C ALA A 559 -25.97 -10.47 1.64
N LEU A 560 -24.82 -9.90 1.99
CA LEU A 560 -23.73 -10.61 2.62
C LEU A 560 -23.88 -10.66 4.15
N VAL A 561 -24.28 -9.56 4.80
CA VAL A 561 -24.45 -9.47 6.26
C VAL A 561 -25.66 -10.26 6.75
N GLN A 562 -26.72 -10.36 5.94
CA GLN A 562 -27.90 -11.18 6.28
C GLN A 562 -27.61 -12.68 6.38
N ALA A 563 -26.51 -13.16 5.79
CA ALA A 563 -26.11 -14.57 5.86
C ALA A 563 -25.39 -14.91 7.18
N LEU A 564 -25.03 -13.90 7.98
CA LEU A 564 -24.33 -14.08 9.25
C LEU A 564 -25.31 -14.38 10.40
N SER A 565 -24.78 -15.00 11.44
CA SER A 565 -25.52 -15.24 12.69
C SER A 565 -25.93 -13.92 13.37
N ALA A 566 -27.01 -13.97 14.14
CA ALA A 566 -27.51 -12.85 14.92
C ALA A 566 -26.47 -12.32 15.90
N ALA A 567 -25.68 -13.21 16.54
CA ALA A 567 -24.59 -12.84 17.43
C ALA A 567 -23.51 -12.01 16.73
N VAL A 568 -23.11 -12.42 15.52
CA VAL A 568 -22.12 -11.68 14.72
C VAL A 568 -22.68 -10.32 14.29
N ASN A 569 -23.93 -10.26 13.84
CA ASN A 569 -24.56 -9.01 13.44
C ASN A 569 -24.75 -8.04 14.62
N LEU A 570 -25.01 -8.56 15.81
CA LEU A 570 -25.05 -7.78 17.04
C LEU A 570 -23.67 -7.22 17.39
N TYR A 571 -22.62 -8.05 17.28
CA TYR A 571 -21.24 -7.61 17.42
C TYR A 571 -20.87 -6.48 16.44
N LEU A 572 -21.21 -6.64 15.15
CA LEU A 572 -20.96 -5.61 14.14
C LEU A 572 -21.70 -4.32 14.48
N THR A 573 -22.97 -4.42 14.89
CA THR A 573 -23.78 -3.26 15.31
C THR A 573 -23.12 -2.51 16.48
N ILE A 574 -22.73 -3.22 17.54
CA ILE A 574 -22.08 -2.65 18.71
C ILE A 574 -20.73 -2.02 18.33
N SER A 575 -19.90 -2.73 17.56
CA SER A 575 -18.59 -2.25 17.13
C SER A 575 -18.69 -0.98 16.28
N MET A 576 -19.67 -0.91 15.37
CA MET A 576 -19.93 0.28 14.55
C MET A 576 -20.51 1.42 15.37
N ALA A 577 -21.34 1.15 16.38
CA ALA A 577 -21.89 2.17 17.27
C ALA A 577 -20.77 2.83 18.08
N VAL A 578 -19.90 2.01 18.68
CA VAL A 578 -18.71 2.47 19.40
C VAL A 578 -17.79 3.27 18.48
N LEU A 579 -17.58 2.81 17.24
CA LEU A 579 -16.79 3.53 16.24
C LEU A 579 -17.39 4.91 15.90
N ILE A 580 -18.70 5.00 15.66
CA ILE A 580 -19.35 6.29 15.37
C ILE A 580 -19.23 7.23 16.57
N LEU A 581 -19.51 6.74 17.80
CA LEU A 581 -19.36 7.53 19.02
C LEU A 581 -17.92 8.00 19.23
N GLN A 582 -16.95 7.12 18.98
CA GLN A 582 -15.53 7.43 19.02
C GLN A 582 -15.18 8.52 17.99
N ASN A 583 -15.65 8.41 16.75
CA ASN A 583 -15.39 9.42 15.71
C ASN A 583 -16.03 10.77 16.06
N LEU A 584 -17.25 10.78 16.60
CA LEU A 584 -17.89 12.00 17.09
C LEU A 584 -17.08 12.64 18.23
N PHE A 585 -16.63 11.83 19.20
CA PHE A 585 -15.75 12.29 20.28
C PHE A 585 -14.44 12.88 19.76
N ILE A 586 -13.78 12.20 18.83
CA ILE A 586 -12.55 12.67 18.18
C ILE A 586 -12.79 13.98 17.45
N GLN A 587 -13.91 14.14 16.72
CA GLN A 587 -14.27 15.40 16.07
C GLN A 587 -14.50 16.54 17.06
N LEU A 588 -15.13 16.27 18.21
CA LEU A 588 -15.29 17.26 19.28
C LEU A 588 -13.93 17.70 19.85
N VAL A 589 -13.03 16.74 20.10
CA VAL A 589 -11.66 17.03 20.55
C VAL A 589 -10.88 17.79 19.48
N ALA A 590 -11.02 17.41 18.20
CA ALA A 590 -10.37 18.04 17.07
C ALA A 590 -10.75 19.51 16.92
N ARG A 591 -12.04 19.84 17.11
CA ARG A 591 -12.53 21.22 17.14
C ARG A 591 -11.99 21.98 18.35
N LYS A 592 -12.05 21.37 19.56
CA LYS A 592 -11.58 22.01 20.79
C LYS A 592 -10.06 22.28 20.77
N ARG A 593 -9.28 21.44 20.09
CA ARG A 593 -7.82 21.54 19.98
C ARG A 593 -7.34 22.13 18.66
N ASN A 594 -8.23 22.62 17.80
CA ASN A 594 -7.93 23.17 16.47
C ASN A 594 -6.96 22.29 15.65
N TRP A 595 -7.25 20.99 15.54
CA TRP A 595 -6.39 20.07 14.77
C TRP A 595 -6.42 20.30 13.26
N ALA A 596 -7.48 20.89 12.72
CA ALA A 596 -7.55 21.28 11.31
C ALA A 596 -7.15 22.76 11.18
N ARG A 597 -6.25 23.06 10.24
CA ARG A 597 -6.01 24.44 9.81
C ARG A 597 -7.30 24.95 9.16
N GLU A 598 -7.79 26.13 9.56
CA GLU A 598 -8.85 26.79 8.81
C GLU A 598 -8.32 27.06 7.40
N PRO A 599 -9.06 26.71 6.33
CA PRO A 599 -8.63 27.01 4.99
C PRO A 599 -8.42 28.51 4.89
N GLU A 600 -7.21 28.93 4.51
CA GLU A 600 -6.98 30.33 4.18
C GLU A 600 -7.98 30.71 3.07
N PRO A 601 -8.70 31.83 3.23
CA PRO A 601 -9.65 32.26 2.21
C PRO A 601 -8.92 32.40 0.88
N GLU A 602 -9.55 31.90 -0.19
CA GLU A 602 -9.09 32.04 -1.56
C GLU A 602 -8.74 33.53 -1.79
N VAL A 603 -7.46 33.81 -2.07
CA VAL A 603 -6.96 35.19 -2.20
C VAL A 603 -7.57 35.81 -3.46
N VAL A 604 -8.72 36.45 -3.31
CA VAL A 604 -9.21 37.40 -4.31
C VAL A 604 -8.26 38.60 -4.22
N PRO A 605 -7.57 39.00 -5.30
CA PRO A 605 -6.71 40.17 -5.25
C PRO A 605 -7.57 41.36 -4.79
N PRO A 606 -7.16 42.09 -3.73
CA PRO A 606 -7.93 43.21 -3.26
C PRO A 606 -8.07 44.23 -4.40
N VAL A 607 -9.30 44.71 -4.63
CA VAL A 607 -9.52 45.86 -5.49
C VAL A 607 -8.78 47.04 -4.86
N ASP A 608 -8.02 47.80 -5.67
CA ASP A 608 -7.38 49.03 -5.19
C ASP A 608 -8.47 50.05 -4.81
N ASP A 609 -8.73 50.13 -3.52
CA ASP A 609 -9.73 50.99 -2.89
C ASP A 609 -9.07 52.03 -1.97
N GLY A 610 -7.77 52.25 -2.14
CA GLY A 610 -7.04 53.26 -1.38
C GLY A 610 -6.27 52.77 -0.16
N MET A 611 -6.68 51.65 0.46
CA MET A 611 -6.00 51.07 1.65
C MET A 611 -5.79 49.56 1.46
N VAL A 612 -4.58 49.21 1.03
CA VAL A 612 -4.20 47.82 0.70
C VAL A 612 -3.40 47.21 1.86
N PRO A 613 -3.80 46.07 2.44
CA PRO A 613 -2.95 45.38 3.42
C PRO A 613 -1.59 45.01 2.84
N LEU A 614 -0.51 45.21 3.60
CA LEU A 614 0.87 45.09 3.08
C LEU A 614 1.14 43.70 2.49
N ARG A 615 0.61 42.64 3.11
CA ARG A 615 0.65 41.26 2.59
C ARG A 615 0.12 41.07 1.17
N TYR A 616 -0.72 41.97 0.67
CA TYR A 616 -1.29 41.91 -0.69
C TYR A 616 -0.75 42.99 -1.62
N ALA A 617 0.19 43.82 -1.17
CA ALA A 617 0.72 44.94 -1.94
C ALA A 617 1.31 44.48 -3.30
N HIS A 618 1.99 43.33 -3.35
CA HIS A 618 2.55 42.77 -4.59
C HIS A 618 1.52 42.43 -5.68
N LEU A 619 0.23 42.36 -5.33
CA LEU A 619 -0.87 42.10 -6.28
C LEU A 619 -1.49 43.40 -6.83
N VAL A 620 -1.16 44.56 -6.26
CA VAL A 620 -1.76 45.86 -6.58
C VAL A 620 -0.66 46.79 -7.12
N PRO A 621 -0.62 47.07 -8.44
CA PRO A 621 0.47 47.84 -9.05
C PRO A 621 0.70 49.25 -8.47
N SER A 622 -0.33 49.90 -7.92
CA SER A 622 -0.28 51.27 -7.41
C SER A 622 0.40 51.43 -6.05
N THR A 623 0.80 50.34 -5.38
CA THR A 623 1.42 50.41 -4.04
C THR A 623 2.91 50.78 -4.06
N GLY A 624 3.55 50.78 -5.23
CA GLY A 624 4.99 51.03 -5.39
C GLY A 624 5.88 49.81 -5.12
N LYS A 625 7.16 49.91 -5.49
CA LYS A 625 8.10 48.78 -5.51
C LYS A 625 8.48 48.26 -4.13
N LYS A 626 8.74 49.16 -3.17
CA LYS A 626 9.09 48.81 -1.79
C LYS A 626 7.96 48.04 -1.11
N ALA A 627 6.73 48.54 -1.24
CA ALA A 627 5.55 47.86 -0.71
C ALA A 627 5.32 46.49 -1.38
N ALA A 628 5.49 46.41 -2.71
CA ALA A 628 5.36 45.16 -3.44
C ALA A 628 6.37 44.11 -2.96
N ARG A 629 7.65 44.46 -2.83
CA ARG A 629 8.68 43.54 -2.29
C ARG A 629 8.34 43.07 -0.87
N LEU A 630 7.93 43.97 0.02
CA LEU A 630 7.53 43.60 1.39
C LEU A 630 6.31 42.67 1.40
N GLY A 631 5.32 42.93 0.54
CA GLY A 631 4.15 42.07 0.39
C GLY A 631 4.51 40.67 -0.13
N GLU A 632 5.44 40.58 -1.08
CA GLU A 632 5.94 39.30 -1.58
C GLU A 632 6.66 38.50 -0.48
N LEU A 633 7.47 39.18 0.34
CA LEU A 633 8.16 38.55 1.46
C LEU A 633 7.19 38.03 2.53
N ILE A 634 6.15 38.81 2.87
CA ILE A 634 5.10 38.37 3.80
C ILE A 634 4.36 37.15 3.24
N ALA A 635 4.02 37.15 1.95
CA ALA A 635 3.36 36.04 1.28
C ALA A 635 4.24 34.78 1.21
N ALA A 636 5.56 34.95 1.10
CA ALA A 636 6.54 33.87 1.16
C ALA A 636 6.85 33.39 2.59
N GLY A 637 6.23 33.98 3.62
CA GLY A 637 6.36 33.56 5.01
C GLY A 637 7.58 34.10 5.74
N TYR A 638 8.29 35.09 5.17
CA TYR A 638 9.40 35.75 5.86
C TYR A 638 8.90 36.63 7.00
N ASN A 639 9.74 36.83 8.02
CA ASN A 639 9.40 37.64 9.18
C ASN A 639 9.52 39.14 8.85
N VAL A 640 8.49 39.70 8.22
CA VAL A 640 8.35 41.12 7.92
C VAL A 640 7.27 41.71 8.82
N PRO A 641 7.48 42.87 9.46
CA PRO A 641 6.42 43.53 10.23
C PRO A 641 5.23 43.85 9.32
N ASP A 642 4.04 43.39 9.71
CA ASP A 642 2.81 43.59 8.93
C ASP A 642 2.44 45.09 8.88
N GLY A 643 1.51 45.43 8.00
CA GLY A 643 1.15 46.82 7.76
C GLY A 643 0.09 46.99 6.69
N PHE A 644 0.02 48.18 6.13
CA PHE A 644 -0.81 48.51 4.99
C PHE A 644 -0.24 49.68 4.18
N VAL A 645 -0.77 49.89 2.99
CA VAL A 645 -0.31 50.90 2.05
C VAL A 645 -1.46 51.82 1.70
N PHE A 646 -1.23 53.13 1.80
CA PHE A 646 -2.09 54.13 1.19
C PHE A 646 -1.69 54.32 -0.27
N THR A 647 -2.64 54.13 -1.19
CA THR A 647 -2.42 54.34 -2.63
C THR A 647 -2.88 55.73 -3.07
N GLY A 648 -2.56 56.12 -4.31
CA GLY A 648 -2.98 57.39 -4.92
C GLY A 648 -4.48 57.69 -4.80
N ALA A 649 -5.34 56.65 -4.75
CA ALA A 649 -6.78 56.82 -4.53
C ALA A 649 -7.15 57.58 -3.24
N ILE A 650 -6.25 57.61 -2.24
CA ILE A 650 -6.39 58.41 -1.03
C ILE A 650 -5.38 59.54 -1.00
N THR A 651 -4.11 59.27 -1.32
CA THR A 651 -3.04 60.25 -1.12
C THR A 651 -3.08 61.40 -2.11
N ASP A 652 -3.64 61.24 -3.32
CA ASP A 652 -3.79 62.33 -4.29
C ASP A 652 -4.73 63.43 -3.80
N ARG A 653 -5.67 63.11 -2.89
CA ARG A 653 -6.52 64.12 -2.24
C ARG A 653 -5.72 65.06 -1.34
N ALA A 654 -4.56 64.65 -0.81
CA ALA A 654 -3.73 65.50 0.04
C ALA A 654 -2.99 66.61 -0.72
N LEU A 655 -2.74 66.45 -2.03
CA LEU A 655 -2.04 67.46 -2.83
C LEU A 655 -2.93 68.64 -3.23
N ASN A 656 -4.24 68.44 -3.28
CA ASN A 656 -5.22 69.47 -3.68
C ASN A 656 -5.73 70.33 -2.51
N ASP A 657 -5.30 70.07 -1.27
CA ASP A 657 -5.70 70.84 -0.10
C ASP A 657 -4.75 72.04 0.10
N ALA A 658 -5.04 73.14 -0.59
CA ALA A 658 -4.21 74.37 -0.61
C ALA A 658 -4.21 75.18 0.71
N ASN A 659 -4.91 74.72 1.76
CA ASN A 659 -5.14 75.46 3.01
C ASN A 659 -4.43 74.87 4.25
N TYR A 660 -3.54 73.88 4.10
CA TYR A 660 -2.81 73.30 5.23
C TYR A 660 -1.48 74.04 5.49
N ASP A 661 -1.45 74.82 6.57
CA ASP A 661 -0.26 75.51 7.08
C ASP A 661 0.64 74.56 7.89
N ASP A 662 1.92 74.48 7.53
CA ASP A 662 2.93 73.62 8.20
C ASP A 662 3.31 74.12 9.62
N SER A 663 2.83 75.30 10.04
CA SER A 663 3.22 75.93 11.32
C SER A 663 2.59 75.35 12.60
N TYR A 664 1.70 74.35 12.50
CA TYR A 664 0.89 73.87 13.64
C TYR A 664 1.44 72.65 14.41
N ASP A 665 2.54 72.02 13.97
CA ASP A 665 2.96 70.69 14.47
C ASP A 665 4.12 70.73 15.50
N GLU A 666 4.57 71.92 15.95
CA GLU A 666 5.67 72.03 16.92
C GLU A 666 5.25 72.07 18.40
N ASN A 667 3.96 72.14 18.75
CA ASN A 667 3.54 72.25 20.15
C ASN A 667 2.29 71.42 20.47
N VAL A 668 2.45 70.12 20.73
CA VAL A 668 1.47 69.35 21.51
C VAL A 668 2.22 68.45 22.48
N GLU A 669 2.46 68.96 23.69
CA GLU A 669 2.84 68.12 24.84
C GLU A 669 1.61 67.33 25.33
N ASP A 670 1.85 66.06 25.66
CA ASP A 670 0.89 65.07 26.17
C ASP A 670 0.09 65.62 27.38
N GLU A 671 -1.20 65.95 27.21
CA GLU A 671 -2.19 65.93 28.31
C GLU A 671 -3.54 65.37 27.82
N ASP A 672 -4.07 64.43 28.61
CA ASP A 672 -5.35 63.74 28.41
C ASP A 672 -6.51 64.73 28.26
N ILE A 673 -7.16 64.75 27.09
CA ILE A 673 -8.41 65.50 26.88
C ILE A 673 -9.56 64.52 26.59
N ASP A 674 -10.48 64.50 27.55
CA ASP A 674 -11.81 63.93 27.51
C ASP A 674 -12.64 64.62 26.40
N LEU A 675 -13.24 63.82 25.52
CA LEU A 675 -13.97 64.32 24.34
C LEU A 675 -15.41 64.68 24.69
N ASP A 676 -15.62 65.90 25.19
CA ASP A 676 -16.92 66.57 25.08
C ASP A 676 -16.96 67.41 23.79
N ALA A 677 -17.87 67.01 22.90
CA ALA A 677 -18.07 67.57 21.58
C ALA A 677 -18.92 68.84 21.62
N GLU A 678 -18.31 70.00 21.86
CA GLU A 678 -18.96 71.30 21.58
C GLU A 678 -17.95 72.46 21.61
N GLN A 679 -17.22 72.66 20.49
CA GLN A 679 -16.66 73.95 20.05
C GLN A 679 -15.67 73.74 18.91
N LEU A 680 -16.10 73.98 17.67
CA LEU A 680 -15.26 74.36 16.51
C LEU A 680 -16.20 74.66 15.32
N GLU A 681 -16.95 75.75 15.42
CA GLU A 681 -17.59 76.43 14.29
C GLU A 681 -16.79 77.71 14.02
N ASP A 682 -15.86 77.69 13.05
CA ASP A 682 -15.65 78.74 12.03
C ASP A 682 -14.39 78.42 11.18
N HIS A 683 -14.48 77.49 10.24
CA HIS A 683 -13.55 77.44 9.09
C HIS A 683 -14.29 76.86 7.86
N PRO A 684 -14.10 77.43 6.66
CA PRO A 684 -14.80 76.97 5.46
C PRO A 684 -14.39 75.53 5.12
N ALA A 685 -15.40 74.68 4.90
CA ALA A 685 -15.31 73.23 4.76
C ALA A 685 -14.24 72.76 3.76
N THR A 686 -13.06 72.40 4.29
CA THR A 686 -12.11 71.51 3.61
C THR A 686 -12.73 70.11 3.57
N GLN A 687 -12.71 69.46 2.40
CA GLN A 687 -13.12 68.06 2.33
C GLN A 687 -12.20 67.23 3.24
N PRO A 688 -12.74 66.40 4.15
CA PRO A 688 -11.91 65.61 5.04
C PRO A 688 -11.04 64.64 4.23
N PHE A 689 -9.74 64.58 4.56
CA PHE A 689 -8.74 63.72 3.88
C PHE A 689 -9.20 62.26 3.75
N LEU A 690 -9.88 61.73 4.77
CA LEU A 690 -10.56 60.43 4.75
C LEU A 690 -12.06 60.63 4.91
N SER A 691 -12.85 59.97 4.06
CA SER A 691 -14.29 59.81 4.24
C SER A 691 -14.61 59.00 5.51
N ASP A 692 -15.86 59.07 5.98
CA ASP A 692 -16.28 58.35 7.20
C ASP A 692 -16.08 56.84 7.09
N ASP A 693 -16.29 56.28 5.89
CA ASP A 693 -16.09 54.86 5.63
C ASP A 693 -14.60 54.48 5.65
N GLU A 694 -13.72 55.35 5.10
CA GLU A 694 -12.27 55.18 5.16
C GLU A 694 -11.73 55.30 6.58
N ARG A 695 -12.25 56.23 7.40
CA ARG A 695 -11.88 56.36 8.83
C ARG A 695 -12.25 55.11 9.64
N LYS A 696 -13.44 54.55 9.40
CA LYS A 696 -13.87 53.28 10.01
C LYS A 696 -12.94 52.14 9.61
N ARG A 697 -12.62 52.04 8.32
CA ARG A 697 -11.71 51.02 7.81
C ARG A 697 -10.30 51.16 8.37
N LEU A 698 -9.75 52.37 8.41
CA LEU A 698 -8.45 52.65 9.03
C LEU A 698 -8.43 52.21 10.49
N SER A 699 -9.51 52.51 11.24
CA SER A 699 -9.63 52.06 12.63
C SER A 699 -9.67 50.54 12.76
N GLN A 700 -10.34 49.83 11.84
CA GLN A 700 -10.34 48.37 11.80
C GLN A 700 -8.95 47.80 11.46
N MET A 701 -8.25 48.40 10.50
CA MET A 701 -6.91 47.98 10.08
C MET A 701 -5.89 48.21 11.21
N TRP A 702 -5.95 49.37 11.88
CA TRP A 702 -5.13 49.66 13.06
C TRP A 702 -5.37 48.66 14.20
N LEU A 703 -6.65 48.35 14.50
CA LEU A 703 -7.00 47.38 15.54
C LEU A 703 -6.49 45.96 15.20
N LYS A 704 -6.55 45.57 13.92
CA LYS A 704 -6.00 44.29 13.44
C LYS A 704 -4.48 44.24 13.51
N LEU A 705 -3.82 45.36 13.21
CA LEU A 705 -2.36 45.48 13.24
C LEU A 705 -1.81 45.32 14.67
N LYS A 706 -2.61 45.66 15.69
CA LYS A 706 -2.22 45.62 17.11
C LYS A 706 -0.86 46.32 17.31
N ALA A 707 -0.73 47.49 16.72
CA ALA A 707 0.45 48.34 16.83
C ALA A 707 0.12 49.53 17.73
N GLU A 708 1.07 49.86 18.60
CA GLU A 708 1.05 51.11 19.36
C GLU A 708 1.66 52.25 18.54
N LYS A 709 2.76 51.95 17.84
CA LYS A 709 3.47 52.86 16.93
C LYS A 709 3.69 52.20 15.57
N VAL A 710 3.78 53.02 14.52
CA VAL A 710 4.05 52.59 13.14
C VAL A 710 5.17 53.44 12.51
N ALA A 711 5.83 52.87 11.50
CA ALA A 711 6.71 53.57 10.58
C ALA A 711 5.93 53.94 9.31
N VAL A 712 6.01 55.19 8.90
CA VAL A 712 5.40 55.71 7.66
C VAL A 712 6.52 55.97 6.66
N ARG A 713 6.51 55.25 5.53
CA ARG A 713 7.60 55.20 4.55
C ARG A 713 7.04 55.42 3.14
N SER A 714 7.75 56.12 2.28
CA SER A 714 7.39 56.20 0.87
C SER A 714 7.62 54.84 0.16
N SER A 715 6.93 54.64 -0.96
CA SER A 715 7.12 53.50 -1.86
C SER A 715 6.83 53.97 -3.29
N GLY A 716 7.86 54.42 -3.99
CA GLY A 716 7.75 54.97 -5.34
C GLY A 716 7.54 53.90 -6.43
N LEU A 717 6.98 54.29 -7.57
CA LEU A 717 6.88 53.41 -8.76
C LEU A 717 8.19 53.37 -9.56
N THR A 718 8.99 54.45 -9.50
CA THR A 718 10.24 54.64 -10.25
C THR A 718 11.51 54.57 -9.41
N GLU A 719 11.39 54.20 -8.13
CA GLU A 719 12.47 54.23 -7.11
C GLU A 719 13.71 53.38 -7.49
N ASP A 720 13.52 52.28 -8.24
CA ASP A 720 14.60 51.36 -8.65
C ASP A 720 14.79 51.28 -10.19
N GLY A 721 15.41 52.30 -10.79
CA GLY A 721 15.79 52.32 -12.21
C GLY A 721 17.21 51.78 -12.45
N ALA A 722 17.48 51.20 -13.62
CA ALA A 722 18.81 50.67 -13.97
C ALA A 722 19.93 51.74 -13.97
N ASP A 723 19.57 53.02 -14.15
CA ASP A 723 20.52 54.14 -14.25
C ASP A 723 20.36 55.21 -13.15
N THR A 724 19.38 55.08 -12.24
CA THR A 724 19.10 56.05 -11.15
C THR A 724 18.71 55.32 -9.87
N SER A 725 19.55 55.43 -8.85
CA SER A 725 19.31 54.91 -7.50
C SER A 725 19.05 56.11 -6.57
N PHE A 726 17.79 56.34 -6.19
CA PHE A 726 17.39 57.40 -5.24
C PHE A 726 17.58 56.93 -3.79
N ALA A 727 18.80 56.52 -3.45
CA ALA A 727 19.11 56.02 -2.11
C ALA A 727 19.05 57.18 -1.08
N GLY A 728 18.15 57.06 -0.10
CA GLY A 728 18.09 57.96 1.06
C GLY A 728 17.42 59.31 0.85
N VAL A 729 16.69 59.50 -0.26
CA VAL A 729 16.09 60.82 -0.60
C VAL A 729 14.66 60.99 -0.06
N TYR A 730 13.92 59.90 0.17
CA TYR A 730 12.54 59.98 0.65
C TYR A 730 12.41 60.01 2.17
N ASP A 731 11.50 60.87 2.66
CA ASP A 731 11.17 60.95 4.08
C ASP A 731 10.56 59.63 4.59
N SER A 732 11.13 59.10 5.66
CA SER A 732 10.51 58.09 6.52
C SER A 732 10.28 58.72 7.89
N ILE A 733 9.11 58.46 8.50
CA ILE A 733 8.78 58.96 9.83
C ILE A 733 8.52 57.75 10.71
N LEU A 734 9.35 57.56 11.74
CA LEU A 734 9.22 56.45 12.67
C LEU A 734 8.39 56.85 13.90
N ASN A 735 8.00 55.85 14.70
CA ASN A 735 7.32 56.02 15.99
C ASN A 735 5.96 56.77 15.96
N VAL A 736 5.26 56.78 14.83
CA VAL A 736 3.99 57.50 14.63
C VAL A 736 2.86 56.81 15.40
N ARG A 737 2.14 57.56 16.25
CA ARG A 737 0.94 57.08 16.96
C ARG A 737 -0.31 57.19 16.07
N LYS A 738 -1.42 56.54 16.48
CA LYS A 738 -2.67 56.52 15.70
C LYS A 738 -3.20 57.93 15.34
N GLY A 739 -3.10 58.88 16.27
CA GLY A 739 -3.58 60.25 16.07
C GLY A 739 -2.78 61.05 15.03
N GLU A 740 -1.48 60.77 14.93
CA GLU A 740 -0.51 61.45 14.05
C GLU A 740 -0.42 60.80 12.66
N LEU A 741 -1.06 59.64 12.46
CA LEU A 741 -0.90 58.87 11.23
C LEU A 741 -1.24 59.66 9.97
N VAL A 742 -2.30 60.47 10.02
CA VAL A 742 -2.75 61.24 8.85
C VAL A 742 -1.76 62.36 8.50
N SER A 743 -1.21 63.08 9.49
CA SER A 743 -0.20 64.12 9.25
C SER A 743 1.09 63.50 8.72
N ALA A 744 1.54 62.38 9.30
CA ALA A 744 2.71 61.66 8.84
C ALA A 744 2.57 61.17 7.38
N VAL A 745 1.41 60.60 7.01
CA VAL A 745 1.14 60.16 5.62
C VAL A 745 1.17 61.34 4.64
N ARG A 746 0.63 62.51 5.02
CA ARG A 746 0.68 63.70 4.17
C ARG A 746 2.11 64.19 3.96
N LYS A 747 2.91 64.25 5.03
CA LYS A 747 4.31 64.71 4.98
C LYS A 747 5.15 63.81 4.06
N VAL A 748 5.05 62.49 4.24
CA VAL A 748 5.75 61.50 3.39
C VAL A 748 5.25 61.56 1.94
N HIS A 749 3.96 61.74 1.71
CA HIS A 749 3.42 61.87 0.35
C HIS A 749 3.87 63.15 -0.36
N ARG A 750 3.98 64.28 0.36
CA ARG A 750 4.50 65.53 -0.19
C ARG A 750 5.96 65.39 -0.61
N SER A 751 6.79 64.75 0.22
CA SER A 751 8.20 64.43 -0.11
C SER A 751 8.30 63.62 -1.40
N LEU A 752 7.46 62.58 -1.55
CA LEU A 752 7.36 61.77 -2.77
C LEU A 752 6.93 62.59 -3.99
N ALA A 753 6.01 63.55 -3.82
CA ALA A 753 5.50 64.41 -4.90
C ALA A 753 6.47 65.52 -5.33
N SER A 754 7.20 66.15 -4.40
CA SER A 754 8.19 67.19 -4.71
C SER A 754 9.33 66.64 -5.56
N GLU A 755 9.78 65.42 -5.29
CA GLU A 755 10.90 64.82 -6.01
C GLU A 755 10.53 64.33 -7.42
N VAL A 756 9.29 63.81 -7.58
CA VAL A 756 8.76 63.49 -8.92
C VAL A 756 8.61 64.77 -9.77
N ALA A 757 8.22 65.90 -9.15
CA ALA A 757 8.17 67.19 -9.83
C ALA A 757 9.57 67.71 -10.22
N GLU A 758 10.59 67.55 -9.37
CA GLU A 758 11.98 67.90 -9.68
C GLU A 758 12.57 67.05 -10.81
N THR A 759 12.31 65.74 -10.80
CA THR A 759 12.76 64.80 -11.85
C THR A 759 12.10 65.10 -13.20
N TYR A 760 10.83 65.53 -13.17
CA TYR A 760 10.12 65.98 -14.37
C TYR A 760 10.69 67.30 -14.89
N ASN A 761 10.95 68.28 -14.02
CA ASN A 761 11.52 69.58 -14.41
C ASN A 761 12.97 69.50 -14.93
N GLN A 762 13.80 68.58 -14.43
CA GLN A 762 15.16 68.38 -14.94
C GLN A 762 15.20 67.83 -16.37
N ASN A 763 14.18 67.06 -16.78
CA ASN A 763 14.06 66.52 -18.13
C ASN A 763 13.38 67.48 -19.12
N VAL A 764 12.77 68.57 -18.63
CA VAL A 764 12.08 69.60 -19.43
C VAL A 764 12.87 70.92 -19.41
N ASN A 765 14.14 70.85 -19.81
CA ASN A 765 14.94 72.03 -20.17
C ASN A 765 15.23 72.03 -21.69
N GLN A 766 14.17 71.87 -22.48
CA GLN A 766 14.09 72.35 -23.86
C GLN A 766 12.62 72.60 -24.18
N ASP A 767 12.33 73.86 -24.46
CA ASP A 767 11.07 74.45 -24.92
C ASP A 767 10.05 74.86 -23.84
N GLN A 768 9.71 76.15 -23.94
CA GLN A 768 8.84 76.93 -23.06
C GLN A 768 7.40 76.40 -23.09
N ASP A 769 6.85 76.10 -21.91
CA ASP A 769 5.52 76.53 -21.47
C ASP A 769 5.32 76.10 -19.99
N GLU A 770 4.83 77.02 -19.16
CA GLU A 770 4.40 76.76 -17.78
C GLU A 770 3.26 75.73 -17.78
N ALA A 771 3.58 74.46 -17.50
CA ALA A 771 2.61 73.39 -17.38
C ALA A 771 2.51 72.92 -15.92
N SER A 772 1.38 73.25 -15.30
CA SER A 772 0.89 72.63 -14.07
C SER A 772 0.99 71.11 -14.12
N ILE A 773 1.40 70.48 -13.01
CA ILE A 773 1.34 69.02 -12.79
C ILE A 773 -0.05 68.54 -13.20
N THR A 774 -0.17 67.84 -14.33
CA THR A 774 -1.45 67.31 -14.79
C THR A 774 -1.84 66.09 -13.95
N ALA A 775 -3.14 65.84 -13.79
CA ALA A 775 -3.68 64.68 -13.06
C ALA A 775 -3.14 63.32 -13.53
N ASP A 776 -2.57 63.23 -14.74
CA ASP A 776 -1.91 62.03 -15.27
C ASP A 776 -0.55 61.72 -14.59
N ALA A 777 0.12 62.73 -14.03
CA ALA A 777 1.37 62.57 -13.27
C ALA A 777 1.13 62.01 -11.86
N ALA A 778 -0.03 62.28 -11.25
CA ALA A 778 -0.39 61.79 -9.91
C ALA A 778 -0.51 60.26 -9.86
N SER A 779 -1.00 59.63 -10.94
CA SER A 779 -1.07 58.17 -11.08
C SER A 779 0.29 57.45 -11.10
N LYS A 780 1.41 58.19 -11.10
CA LYS A 780 2.79 57.68 -11.16
C LYS A 780 3.58 57.85 -9.85
N LEU A 781 2.97 58.38 -8.79
CA LEU A 781 3.66 58.71 -7.53
C LEU A 781 4.01 57.47 -6.68
N GLY A 782 3.19 56.40 -6.71
CA GLY A 782 3.36 55.22 -5.86
C GLY A 782 2.49 55.28 -4.60
N GLY A 783 2.90 54.59 -3.54
CA GLY A 783 2.12 54.48 -2.30
C GLY A 783 2.90 54.90 -1.05
N VAL A 784 2.19 55.07 0.07
CA VAL A 784 2.78 55.32 1.39
C VAL A 784 2.58 54.08 2.26
N VAL A 785 3.67 53.44 2.65
CA VAL A 785 3.70 52.24 3.49
C VAL A 785 3.56 52.64 4.95
N VAL A 786 2.59 52.05 5.63
CA VAL A 786 2.41 52.12 7.08
C VAL A 786 2.74 50.74 7.65
N GLN A 787 3.90 50.63 8.26
CA GLN A 787 4.43 49.37 8.76
C GLN A 787 4.46 49.37 10.28
N LYS A 788 4.10 48.26 10.93
CA LYS A 788 4.20 48.14 12.39
C LYS A 788 5.63 48.40 12.85
N MET A 789 5.79 49.23 13.87
CA MET A 789 7.10 49.52 14.46
C MET A 789 7.62 48.29 15.21
N VAL A 790 8.90 47.96 15.01
CA VAL A 790 9.61 46.95 15.79
C VAL A 790 10.39 47.69 16.88
N ASP A 791 10.21 47.27 18.13
CA ASP A 791 10.99 47.74 19.27
C ASP A 791 12.36 47.04 19.24
N ALA A 792 13.27 47.56 18.43
CA ALA A 792 14.52 46.91 18.08
C ALA A 792 15.58 47.08 19.16
N GLU A 793 16.18 45.97 19.59
CA GLU A 793 17.40 45.97 20.42
C GLU A 793 18.61 46.38 19.57
N PHE A 794 18.66 45.86 18.35
CA PHE A 794 19.64 46.20 17.33
C PHE A 794 18.96 46.36 15.97
N ALA A 795 19.49 47.21 15.12
CA ALA A 795 19.05 47.34 13.73
C ALA A 795 20.26 47.53 12.83
N GLY A 796 20.06 47.36 11.53
CA GLY A 796 21.19 47.39 10.63
C GLY A 796 20.86 47.22 9.17
N VAL A 797 21.93 47.21 8.37
CA VAL A 797 21.90 46.91 6.94
C VAL A 797 22.78 45.71 6.67
N MET A 798 22.34 44.82 5.80
CA MET A 798 23.14 43.72 5.28
C MET A 798 23.24 43.83 3.76
N PHE A 799 24.46 43.83 3.23
CA PHE A 799 24.74 43.64 1.82
C PHE A 799 25.16 42.19 1.58
N THR A 800 24.40 41.45 0.78
CA THR A 800 24.76 40.07 0.40
C THR A 800 25.96 40.02 -0.56
N GLU A 801 26.42 41.19 -1.00
CA GLU A 801 27.72 41.36 -1.63
C GLU A 801 28.40 42.63 -1.10
N HIS A 802 29.60 42.46 -0.53
CA HIS A 802 30.38 43.55 0.02
C HIS A 802 30.79 44.52 -1.12
N PRO A 803 30.55 45.84 -1.00
CA PRO A 803 30.81 46.81 -2.08
C PRO A 803 32.25 46.82 -2.63
N ALA A 804 33.23 46.45 -1.79
CA ALA A 804 34.64 46.32 -2.18
C ALA A 804 35.13 44.87 -2.41
N ASN A 805 34.35 43.84 -2.11
CA ASN A 805 34.80 42.43 -2.14
C ASN A 805 33.66 41.49 -2.57
N ALA A 806 33.69 41.01 -3.81
CA ALA A 806 32.60 40.22 -4.37
C ALA A 806 32.42 38.83 -3.71
N GLY A 807 33.41 38.38 -2.91
CA GLY A 807 33.39 37.11 -2.20
C GLY A 807 32.86 37.17 -0.77
N ALA A 808 32.48 38.36 -0.29
CA ALA A 808 32.05 38.57 1.09
C ALA A 808 30.66 39.22 1.17
N MET A 809 30.02 39.09 2.32
CA MET A 809 28.84 39.85 2.76
C MET A 809 29.28 40.89 3.78
N LEU A 810 28.60 42.02 3.84
CA LEU A 810 28.80 43.08 4.83
C LEU A 810 27.55 43.20 5.70
N VAL A 811 27.71 43.22 7.02
CA VAL A 811 26.63 43.48 7.97
C VAL A 811 27.03 44.67 8.83
N GLU A 812 26.23 45.72 8.79
CA GLU A 812 26.36 46.91 9.64
C GLU A 812 25.33 46.84 10.75
N VAL A 813 25.75 47.11 11.99
CA VAL A 813 24.93 46.99 13.21
C VAL A 813 24.98 48.29 14.00
N VAL A 814 23.81 48.72 14.47
CA VAL A 814 23.65 49.80 15.46
C VAL A 814 22.73 49.35 16.60
N ALA A 815 22.98 49.85 17.81
CA ALA A 815 22.07 49.63 18.94
C ALA A 815 20.83 50.52 18.81
N GLY A 816 19.64 49.97 19.04
CA GLY A 816 18.37 50.69 18.91
C GLY A 816 17.83 50.76 17.48
N LEU A 817 17.20 51.89 17.12
CA LEU A 817 16.52 52.07 15.84
C LEU A 817 17.51 52.39 14.70
N GLY A 818 17.34 51.75 13.55
CA GLY A 818 18.25 51.86 12.40
C GLY A 818 18.15 53.14 11.55
N GLU A 819 17.38 54.15 11.98
CA GLU A 819 17.17 55.39 11.20
C GLU A 819 18.43 56.24 11.10
N ASP A 820 19.20 56.32 12.19
CA ASP A 820 20.46 57.07 12.25
C ASP A 820 21.57 56.43 11.41
N LEU A 821 21.43 55.14 11.08
CA LEU A 821 22.34 54.41 10.20
C LEU A 821 22.11 54.77 8.73
N VAL A 822 20.85 54.73 8.28
CA VAL A 822 20.48 55.01 6.88
C VAL A 822 20.67 56.49 6.55
N SER A 823 20.53 57.39 7.53
CA SER A 823 20.77 58.83 7.39
C SER A 823 22.25 59.25 7.58
N GLY A 824 23.13 58.34 8.03
CA GLY A 824 24.57 58.58 8.18
C GLY A 824 24.98 59.38 9.42
N ASN A 825 24.11 59.47 10.43
CA ASN A 825 24.35 60.23 11.66
C ASN A 825 25.15 59.45 12.72
N VAL A 826 25.21 58.12 12.61
CA VAL A 826 25.91 57.22 13.53
C VAL A 826 26.88 56.33 12.77
N THR A 827 28.06 56.08 13.34
CA THR A 827 29.03 55.13 12.79
C THR A 827 28.62 53.70 13.21
N PRO A 828 28.24 52.80 12.28
CA PRO A 828 27.91 51.42 12.62
C PRO A 828 29.12 50.57 12.95
N ASP A 829 28.89 49.51 13.72
CA ASP A 829 29.82 48.38 13.78
C ASP A 829 29.67 47.54 12.51
N SER A 830 30.78 47.32 11.80
CA SER A 830 30.80 46.62 10.51
C SER A 830 31.44 45.24 10.65
N TYR A 831 30.74 44.21 10.16
CA TYR A 831 31.20 42.82 10.20
C TYR A 831 31.15 42.20 8.80
N THR A 832 32.25 41.54 8.43
CA THR A 832 32.47 40.94 7.12
C THR A 832 32.42 39.42 7.22
N TYR A 833 31.63 38.79 6.36
CA TYR A 833 31.45 37.34 6.35
C TYR A 833 31.72 36.76 4.97
N GLY A 834 32.26 35.53 4.91
CA GLY A 834 32.42 34.81 3.64
C GLY A 834 31.06 34.54 2.99
N LYS A 835 30.90 34.89 1.71
CA LYS A 835 29.60 34.78 1.01
C LYS A 835 29.07 33.35 0.89
N LEU A 836 29.96 32.36 0.75
CA LEU A 836 29.59 30.94 0.67
C LEU A 836 29.57 30.24 2.03
N THR A 837 30.54 30.56 2.88
CA THR A 837 30.76 29.85 4.15
C THR A 837 29.98 30.43 5.32
N CYS A 838 29.55 31.69 5.25
CA CYS A 838 29.03 32.48 6.37
C CYS A 838 30.00 32.59 7.56
N ASN A 839 31.28 32.24 7.38
CA ASN A 839 32.28 32.38 8.44
C ASN A 839 32.72 33.84 8.55
N SER A 840 32.97 34.30 9.78
CA SER A 840 33.53 35.64 10.02
C SER A 840 34.90 35.75 9.34
N LEU A 841 35.11 36.86 8.64
CA LEU A 841 36.42 37.25 8.12
C LEU A 841 37.13 38.25 9.05
N ASP A 842 36.42 38.79 10.03
CA ASP A 842 36.96 39.69 11.04
C ASP A 842 37.31 38.95 12.33
N ASP A 843 38.33 39.45 13.03
CA ASP A 843 38.82 38.91 14.31
C ASP A 843 37.88 39.20 15.49
N GLN A 844 36.99 40.20 15.35
CA GLN A 844 36.03 40.61 16.37
C GLN A 844 34.64 40.06 16.07
N GLY A 845 34.02 39.43 17.07
CA GLY A 845 32.65 38.91 16.96
C GLY A 845 31.60 39.97 17.24
N CYS A 846 30.42 39.82 16.64
CA CYS A 846 29.24 40.61 16.96
C CYS A 846 28.59 40.15 18.28
N GLU A 847 27.95 41.06 19.01
CA GLU A 847 27.22 40.74 20.24
C GLU A 847 26.01 39.83 19.98
N ILE A 848 25.36 39.98 18.82
CA ILE A 848 24.25 39.13 18.39
C ILE A 848 24.72 38.03 17.42
N ASP A 849 24.08 36.87 17.47
CA ASP A 849 24.32 35.80 16.49
C ASP A 849 23.73 36.19 15.13
N LEU A 850 24.60 36.61 14.22
CA LEU A 850 24.24 37.00 12.85
C LEU A 850 23.99 35.79 11.92
N THR A 851 24.24 34.56 12.35
CA THR A 851 24.08 33.35 11.51
C THR A 851 22.69 33.24 10.86
N PRO A 852 21.56 33.48 11.58
CA PRO A 852 20.23 33.46 10.97
C PRO A 852 20.06 34.52 9.89
N LEU A 853 20.59 35.73 10.11
CA LEU A 853 20.53 36.84 9.15
C LEU A 853 21.38 36.54 7.90
N LEU A 854 22.58 35.97 8.06
CA LEU A 854 23.46 35.61 6.94
C LEU A 854 22.81 34.57 6.02
N LYS A 855 22.18 33.55 6.61
CA LYS A 855 21.42 32.53 5.85
C LYS A 855 20.22 33.15 5.15
N LEU A 856 19.49 34.02 5.83
CA LEU A 856 18.37 34.75 5.25
C LEU A 856 18.84 35.60 4.05
N GLY A 857 19.99 36.26 4.13
CA GLY A 857 20.57 37.00 3.01
C GLY A 857 20.90 36.09 1.82
N GLN A 858 21.51 34.92 2.04
CA GLN A 858 21.75 33.94 0.97
C GLN A 858 20.45 33.44 0.32
N GLU A 859 19.41 33.19 1.11
CA GLU A 859 18.09 32.77 0.63
C GLU A 859 17.44 33.87 -0.22
N LEU A 860 17.50 35.12 0.21
CA LEU A 860 16.94 36.26 -0.52
C LEU A 860 17.70 36.57 -1.81
N GLU A 861 19.03 36.54 -1.79
CA GLU A 861 19.85 36.67 -3.01
C GLU A 861 19.53 35.55 -4.01
N ALA A 862 19.38 34.30 -3.55
CA ALA A 862 19.00 33.19 -4.41
C ALA A 862 17.56 33.32 -4.96
N LYS A 863 16.64 33.91 -4.19
CA LYS A 863 15.25 34.15 -4.59
C LYS A 863 15.15 35.22 -5.68
N TYR A 864 15.92 36.30 -5.58
CA TYR A 864 15.87 37.41 -6.53
C TYR A 864 16.91 37.32 -7.66
N ASP A 865 17.82 36.33 -7.62
CA ASP A 865 18.91 36.13 -8.59
C ASP A 865 19.83 37.36 -8.75
N HIS A 866 19.89 38.19 -7.71
CA HIS A 866 20.66 39.43 -7.65
C HIS A 866 21.15 39.67 -6.22
N PRO A 867 22.36 40.24 -6.01
CA PRO A 867 22.80 40.64 -4.67
C PRO A 867 21.81 41.63 -4.05
N GLN A 868 21.52 41.46 -2.77
CA GLN A 868 20.50 42.22 -2.05
C GLN A 868 21.14 43.13 -1.01
N ASP A 869 20.56 44.31 -0.86
CA ASP A 869 20.71 45.22 0.26
C ASP A 869 19.45 45.08 1.12
N ILE A 870 19.64 44.73 2.39
CA ILE A 870 18.59 44.29 3.31
C ILE A 870 18.64 45.16 4.56
N GLU A 871 17.57 45.89 4.84
CA GLU A 871 17.38 46.54 6.14
C GLU A 871 16.72 45.56 7.11
N TRP A 872 17.26 45.46 8.31
CA TRP A 872 16.79 44.51 9.31
C TRP A 872 16.71 45.13 10.71
N ALA A 873 15.87 44.53 11.55
CA ALA A 873 15.79 44.80 12.98
C ALA A 873 15.88 43.49 13.76
N TYR A 874 16.42 43.54 14.96
CA TYR A 874 16.53 42.41 15.87
C TYR A 874 15.81 42.73 17.17
N ALA A 875 14.82 41.90 17.52
CA ALA A 875 14.05 42.05 18.74
C ALA A 875 13.61 40.69 19.25
N ASN A 876 13.70 40.46 20.57
CA ASN A 876 13.26 39.23 21.24
C ASN A 876 13.90 37.96 20.64
N GLY A 877 15.16 38.03 20.20
CA GLY A 877 15.86 36.88 19.63
C GLY A 877 15.56 36.59 18.15
N VAL A 878 14.86 37.48 17.44
CA VAL A 878 14.41 37.24 16.06
C VAL A 878 14.74 38.43 15.14
N PHE A 879 15.18 38.14 13.92
CA PHE A 879 15.37 39.13 12.86
C PHE A 879 14.06 39.43 12.12
N PHE A 880 13.78 40.71 11.94
CA PHE A 880 12.69 41.25 11.15
C PHE A 880 13.25 41.93 9.90
N LEU A 881 12.71 41.61 8.73
CA LEU A 881 13.04 42.28 7.48
C LEU A 881 12.22 43.57 7.35
N LEU A 882 12.89 44.71 7.27
CA LEU A 882 12.26 46.03 7.13
C LEU A 882 12.21 46.50 5.67
N GLN A 883 13.21 46.11 4.87
CA GLN A 883 13.29 46.40 3.44
C GLN A 883 14.27 45.43 2.77
N THR A 884 14.08 45.18 1.47
CA THR A 884 15.06 44.53 0.61
C THR A 884 15.07 45.20 -0.77
N ARG A 885 16.25 45.40 -1.35
CA ARG A 885 16.45 46.02 -2.67
C ARG A 885 17.65 45.39 -3.39
N ASP A 886 17.68 45.48 -4.71
CA ASP A 886 18.82 44.96 -5.49
C ASP A 886 20.02 45.91 -5.38
N ILE A 887 21.21 45.35 -5.24
CA ILE A 887 22.46 46.10 -5.35
C ILE A 887 22.70 46.38 -6.84
N THR A 888 22.51 47.64 -7.25
CA THR A 888 22.60 48.06 -8.66
C THR A 888 24.02 48.39 -9.13
N ARG A 889 24.97 48.59 -8.20
CA ARG A 889 26.39 48.83 -8.51
C ARG A 889 27.25 47.76 -7.86
N SER A 890 27.89 46.92 -8.66
CA SER A 890 28.92 46.00 -8.15
C SER A 890 30.33 46.40 -8.58
N ILE A 891 31.32 46.12 -7.72
CA ILE A 891 32.74 46.32 -8.03
C ILE A 891 33.18 45.52 -9.26
N CYS A 892 32.48 44.43 -9.56
CA CYS A 892 32.69 43.60 -10.75
C CYS A 892 32.27 44.30 -12.04
N ASP A 893 31.51 45.39 -12.02
CA ASP A 893 31.12 46.12 -13.24
C ASP A 893 32.12 47.22 -13.60
N VAL A 894 33.04 47.53 -12.69
CA VAL A 894 34.08 48.53 -12.90
C VAL A 894 35.12 48.01 -13.90
N LYS A 895 35.44 48.82 -14.93
CA LYS A 895 36.44 48.50 -15.96
C LYS A 895 37.87 48.86 -15.53
N THR A 896 38.25 48.51 -14.30
CA THR A 896 39.60 48.71 -13.74
C THR A 896 40.26 47.35 -13.43
N GLY A 897 41.57 47.36 -13.15
CA GLY A 897 42.30 46.13 -12.76
C GLY A 897 41.68 45.43 -11.55
N VAL A 898 41.16 46.20 -10.59
CA VAL A 898 40.44 45.67 -9.42
C VAL A 898 39.14 44.97 -9.85
N GLY A 899 38.34 45.58 -10.72
CA GLY A 899 37.10 44.96 -11.22
C GLY A 899 37.35 43.66 -12.00
N TYR A 900 38.45 43.53 -12.73
CA TYR A 900 38.85 42.26 -13.36
C TYR A 900 39.15 41.18 -12.32
N SER A 901 39.91 41.51 -11.28
CA SER A 901 40.25 40.59 -10.20
C SER A 901 39.01 40.11 -9.44
N GLU A 902 38.07 41.01 -9.14
CA GLU A 902 36.82 40.64 -8.46
C GLU A 902 35.91 39.77 -9.35
N ARG A 903 35.81 40.05 -10.66
CA ARG A 903 35.08 39.18 -11.61
C ARG A 903 35.65 37.77 -11.63
N GLU A 904 36.98 37.65 -11.65
CA GLU A 904 37.65 36.36 -11.63
C GLU A 904 37.46 35.65 -10.28
N ARG A 905 37.55 36.37 -9.16
CA ARG A 905 37.24 35.80 -7.84
C ARG A 905 35.81 35.27 -7.76
N ARG A 906 34.82 36.03 -8.27
CA ARG A 906 33.42 35.59 -8.34
C ARG A 906 33.28 34.31 -9.17
N ARG A 907 33.95 34.23 -10.34
CA ARG A 907 33.97 33.02 -11.18
C ARG A 907 34.56 31.80 -10.45
N LEU A 908 35.67 31.99 -9.73
CA LEU A 908 36.35 30.94 -8.98
C LEU A 908 35.50 30.43 -7.81
N LEU A 909 34.86 31.34 -7.06
CA LEU A 909 33.93 30.97 -5.99
C LEU A 909 32.70 30.21 -6.53
N ALA A 910 32.19 30.59 -7.70
CA ALA A 910 31.09 29.85 -8.34
C ALA A 910 31.47 28.40 -8.72
N LEU A 911 32.72 28.16 -9.12
CA LEU A 911 33.22 26.79 -9.36
C LEU A 911 33.35 25.98 -8.07
N ALA A 912 33.65 26.64 -6.96
CA ALA A 912 33.85 26.03 -5.65
C ALA A 912 32.54 25.83 -4.85
N LYS A 913 31.40 26.29 -5.37
CA LYS A 913 30.13 26.39 -4.62
C LYS A 913 29.63 25.06 -4.03
N ASP A 914 29.89 23.94 -4.72
CA ASP A 914 29.44 22.60 -4.31
C ASP A 914 30.51 21.79 -3.56
N GLY A 915 31.70 22.38 -3.33
CA GLY A 915 32.80 21.73 -2.63
C GLY A 915 32.65 21.75 -1.10
N GLU A 916 33.30 20.83 -0.41
CA GLU A 916 33.36 20.87 1.06
C GLU A 916 34.17 22.09 1.53
N PRO A 917 33.88 22.70 2.71
CA PRO A 917 34.56 23.93 3.15
C PRO A 917 36.09 23.85 3.25
N GLU A 918 36.64 22.66 3.48
CA GLU A 918 38.09 22.40 3.52
C GLU A 918 38.64 21.82 2.22
N GLU A 919 37.80 21.61 1.20
CA GLU A 919 38.23 21.11 -0.09
C GLU A 919 39.01 22.20 -0.85
N PRO A 920 40.26 21.94 -1.25
CA PRO A 920 41.03 22.91 -2.02
C PRO A 920 40.41 23.09 -3.41
N ALA A 921 39.59 24.14 -3.57
CA ALA A 921 39.00 24.49 -4.86
C ALA A 921 40.04 24.96 -5.89
N LEU A 922 41.17 25.48 -5.40
CA LEU A 922 42.34 25.83 -6.20
C LEU A 922 43.58 25.25 -5.54
N ALA A 923 44.19 24.28 -6.21
CA ALA A 923 45.49 23.74 -5.82
C ALA A 923 46.58 24.42 -6.65
N GLN A 924 47.56 24.99 -5.95
CA GLN A 924 48.78 25.45 -6.60
C GLN A 924 49.55 24.22 -7.10
N ASN A 925 49.77 24.11 -8.41
CA ASN A 925 50.57 23.05 -9.01
C ASN A 925 51.92 23.60 -9.48
N GLU A 926 52.87 22.71 -9.76
CA GLU A 926 54.22 23.02 -10.28
C GLU A 926 54.20 23.96 -11.50
N LEU A 927 53.10 23.97 -12.26
CA LEU A 927 52.94 24.84 -13.43
C LEU A 927 52.90 26.33 -13.07
N SER A 928 52.32 26.65 -11.91
CA SER A 928 52.28 28.02 -11.38
C SER A 928 53.64 28.51 -10.89
N GLU A 929 54.54 27.59 -10.51
CA GLU A 929 55.94 27.91 -10.19
C GLU A 929 56.76 28.15 -11.46
N LEU A 930 56.48 27.39 -12.53
CA LEU A 930 57.16 27.52 -13.82
C LEU A 930 56.68 28.74 -14.63
N LEU A 931 55.41 29.13 -14.48
CA LEU A 931 54.79 30.25 -15.20
C LEU A 931 54.02 31.16 -14.23
N PRO A 932 54.73 31.93 -13.37
CA PRO A 932 54.08 32.80 -12.39
C PRO A 932 53.28 33.96 -13.01
N ARG A 933 53.52 34.27 -14.29
CA ARG A 933 52.73 35.22 -15.10
C ARG A 933 52.52 34.65 -16.50
N PRO A 934 51.58 33.72 -16.68
CA PRO A 934 51.37 33.09 -17.98
C PRO A 934 50.84 34.12 -18.97
N THR A 935 51.44 34.21 -20.15
CA THR A 935 50.87 35.01 -21.24
C THR A 935 49.58 34.37 -21.76
N PRO A 936 48.68 35.10 -22.43
CA PRO A 936 47.48 34.51 -23.03
C PRO A 936 47.78 33.33 -23.95
N LEU A 937 48.91 33.38 -24.68
CA LEU A 937 49.37 32.28 -25.53
C LEU A 937 49.75 31.04 -24.71
N SER A 938 50.55 31.23 -23.65
CA SER A 938 50.94 30.15 -22.74
C SER A 938 49.72 29.51 -22.08
N ALA A 939 48.76 30.32 -21.61
CA ALA A 939 47.52 29.85 -21.03
C ALA A 939 46.66 29.07 -22.04
N SER A 940 46.52 29.58 -23.27
CA SER A 940 45.75 28.91 -24.33
C SER A 940 46.36 27.57 -24.73
N PHE A 941 47.69 27.49 -24.84
CA PHE A 941 48.38 26.25 -25.20
C PHE A 941 48.23 25.19 -24.10
N MET A 942 48.48 25.57 -22.84
CA MET A 942 48.35 24.64 -21.72
C MET A 942 46.88 24.21 -21.51
N GLY A 943 45.93 25.12 -21.70
CA GLY A 943 44.50 24.80 -21.64
C GLY A 943 44.08 23.75 -22.67
N GLN A 944 44.61 23.81 -23.91
CA GLN A 944 44.35 22.77 -24.91
C GLN A 944 44.99 21.44 -24.53
N LEU A 945 46.25 21.47 -24.06
CA LEU A 945 47.02 20.27 -23.71
C LEU A 945 46.32 19.43 -22.62
N TRP A 946 45.75 20.12 -21.62
CA TRP A 946 45.11 19.54 -20.43
C TRP A 946 43.58 19.45 -20.51
N SER A 947 42.97 19.88 -21.61
CA SER A 947 41.53 19.72 -21.81
C SER A 947 41.13 18.25 -21.86
N ALA A 948 39.86 17.94 -21.58
CA ALA A 948 39.32 16.59 -21.77
C ALA A 948 39.42 16.20 -23.26
N GLY A 949 40.07 15.07 -23.56
CA GLY A 949 40.47 14.67 -24.91
C GLY A 949 41.74 15.36 -25.45
N GLY A 950 42.39 16.20 -24.64
CA GLY A 950 43.71 16.76 -24.91
C GLY A 950 44.82 15.73 -24.77
N SER A 951 46.03 16.06 -25.20
CA SER A 951 47.13 15.10 -25.24
C SER A 951 47.50 14.54 -23.86
N THR A 952 47.34 15.32 -22.78
CA THR A 952 47.60 14.83 -21.41
C THR A 952 46.53 13.83 -20.97
N ASP A 953 45.25 14.13 -21.20
CA ASP A 953 44.13 13.22 -20.86
C ASP A 953 44.23 11.91 -21.66
N ILE A 954 44.54 11.99 -22.96
CA ILE A 954 44.75 10.80 -23.81
C ILE A 954 45.92 9.95 -23.29
N ALA A 955 47.02 10.59 -22.90
CA ALA A 955 48.20 9.89 -22.37
C ALA A 955 47.89 9.19 -21.04
N CYS A 956 47.22 9.87 -20.11
CA CYS A 956 46.80 9.27 -18.83
C CYS A 956 45.85 8.08 -19.05
N GLN A 957 44.85 8.21 -19.93
CA GLN A 957 43.93 7.10 -20.24
C GLN A 957 44.63 5.88 -20.86
N HIS A 958 45.73 6.08 -21.61
CA HIS A 958 46.52 4.98 -22.17
C HIS A 958 47.47 4.34 -21.17
N LEU A 959 47.97 5.11 -20.20
CA LEU A 959 48.95 4.64 -19.22
C LEU A 959 48.30 3.95 -18.00
N GLY A 960 46.98 4.08 -17.82
CA GLY A 960 46.20 3.43 -16.76
C GLY A 960 45.79 4.40 -15.68
#